data_AF-A0A1J4U5V6-F1
#
_entry.id   AF-A0A1J4U5V6-F1
#
_cell.length_a   1.000
_cell.length_b   1.000
_cell.length_c   1.000
_cell.angle_alpha   90.00
_cell.angle_beta   90.00
_cell.angle_gamma   90.00
#
_symmetry.space_group_name_H-M   'P 1'
#
loop_
_entity.id
_entity.type
_entity.pdbx_description
1 polymer ?
#
loop_
_entity_poly.entity_id
_entity_poly.type
_entity_poly.pdbx_seq_one_letter_code
_entity_poly.pdbx_strand_id
1 'polypeptide(L)'
;MRKAANYFILFFYIFLREGIAQESFSLNGFKSFMNKDFISSTENNATNFSSVKDVAIGVLFGAELTSPTASNLYAFGIAKTFGGSNIFLRYSPGFFKEFTLLKNQSIVGSDSSAISLKTDLKYQEYFSAGYSYKISGKLSGGFTLKYFNEEFSQDAIGAVFTDSSLSLIRNNETESMKLWNVQFGCDYLFTPSLRLSLSASNFFNMKNGSLSETNKAFELRTPKNLRIALYTQPLQSVEVNLLYETFKAMQASVGKTFLFNKFSSSLDCTYFSDFSLNGIQPSLSLQYGNICAAVTGVIYFSNIKKTSSLSDLTANGITNLVHNKYSSNKVAFNLSYLLNTTQEKLVQFVDVTVANSLFPTFTERFVDEPFAVARVVNLSDKPVSVKPSSKIDKINSEVIYSPNVLVQPKDTVSIPFYTVVSESYFTANPEISFVNFFLLTENRDTDDEIQKPILVNSSNAWDGEVSNLRYFVKKDFDFSSTTAKRLLSAHKNELDTANSALLNFLQAKILFNEIITGMLYIADPLASNDRVQFPHETIDVKGGDCDDLSVCLASLYESIGIETAFVDYRGNDHSRHVHLLFNTNLSPAEAGLITQNDKKYYVRKNSLGEEKIWIPLETTERSNFTNAWEKGVEKFSNEALDQLGLIKGTVQIIEIY
;
A
#
# COMPACT_ATOMS: atom_id res chain seq x y z
N MET A 1 3.10 18.75 12.91
CA MET A 1 3.51 17.56 13.69
C MET A 1 3.91 17.87 15.14
N ARG A 2 4.99 18.60 15.43
CA ARG A 2 5.43 18.87 16.83
C ARG A 2 4.42 19.63 17.70
N LYS A 3 3.72 20.64 17.17
CA LYS A 3 2.75 21.44 17.95
C LYS A 3 1.52 20.62 18.37
N ALA A 4 0.94 19.82 17.48
CA ALA A 4 -0.22 18.98 17.79
C ALA A 4 0.11 17.91 18.84
N ALA A 5 1.26 17.23 18.73
CA ALA A 5 1.73 16.27 19.73
C ALA A 5 1.98 16.92 21.10
N ASN A 6 2.54 18.13 21.14
CA ASN A 6 2.82 18.85 22.39
C ASN A 6 1.54 19.33 23.10
N TYR A 7 0.53 19.82 22.37
CA TYR A 7 -0.76 20.18 22.98
C TYR A 7 -1.52 18.93 23.49
N PHE A 8 -1.36 17.79 22.80
CA PHE A 8 -1.95 16.52 23.23
C PHE A 8 -1.30 16.00 24.52
N ILE A 9 0.03 15.98 24.60
CA ILE A 9 0.76 15.53 25.79
C ILE A 9 0.48 16.45 27.00
N LEU A 10 0.37 17.77 26.77
CA LEU A 10 0.05 18.73 27.83
C LEU A 10 -1.39 18.58 28.36
N PHE A 11 -2.36 18.27 27.49
CA PHE A 11 -3.73 17.97 27.90
C PHE A 11 -3.81 16.74 28.81
N PHE A 12 -3.02 15.70 28.55
CA PHE A 12 -3.01 14.48 29.38
C PHE A 12 -2.29 14.66 30.72
N TYR A 13 -1.29 15.54 30.82
CA TYR A 13 -0.51 15.74 32.04
C TYR A 13 -1.30 16.45 33.16
N ILE A 14 -2.28 17.27 32.80
CA ILE A 14 -3.01 18.14 33.75
C ILE A 14 -4.04 17.37 34.62
N PHE A 15 -4.44 16.15 34.25
CA PHE A 15 -5.61 15.47 34.86
C PHE A 15 -5.30 14.25 35.77
N LEU A 16 -4.04 13.99 36.10
CA LEU A 16 -3.54 12.78 36.81
C LEU A 16 -3.72 12.76 38.36
N ARG A 17 -4.70 13.44 38.96
CA ARG A 17 -4.71 13.66 40.42
C ARG A 17 -5.48 12.68 41.33
N GLU A 18 -6.23 11.67 40.85
CA GLU A 18 -6.98 10.78 41.76
C GLU A 18 -7.12 9.31 41.30
N GLY A 19 -6.80 8.35 42.21
CA GLY A 19 -7.36 6.98 42.29
C GLY A 19 -6.86 5.90 41.29
N ILE A 20 -6.80 4.63 41.74
CA ILE A 20 -6.06 3.49 41.10
C ILE A 20 -7.00 2.46 40.45
N ALA A 21 -6.79 2.10 39.17
CA ALA A 21 -7.35 0.88 38.56
C ALA A 21 -6.58 0.39 37.34
N GLN A 22 -6.88 -0.86 37.02
CA GLN A 22 -6.37 -1.67 35.94
C GLN A 22 -7.54 -1.94 34.98
N GLU A 23 -7.37 -1.68 33.69
CA GLU A 23 -8.24 -2.28 32.68
C GLU A 23 -7.43 -3.33 31.90
N SER A 24 -7.68 -4.59 32.23
CA SER A 24 -7.81 -5.71 31.29
C SER A 24 -6.88 -5.76 30.08
N PHE A 25 -5.88 -6.64 30.17
CA PHE A 25 -5.46 -7.41 29.01
C PHE A 25 -6.63 -8.29 28.54
N SER A 26 -6.80 -8.48 27.23
CA SER A 26 -7.91 -9.26 26.66
C SER A 26 -7.75 -10.78 26.82
N LEU A 27 -8.86 -11.52 26.85
CA LEU A 27 -8.86 -13.00 26.92
C LEU A 27 -8.36 -13.75 25.67
N ASN A 28 -8.15 -13.07 24.53
CA ASN A 28 -7.81 -13.71 23.25
C ASN A 28 -6.32 -13.68 22.86
N GLY A 29 -5.41 -13.46 23.81
CA GLY A 29 -3.98 -13.53 23.54
C GLY A 29 -3.55 -12.50 22.49
N PHE A 30 -2.51 -12.85 21.74
CA PHE A 30 -1.72 -11.95 20.92
C PHE A 30 -2.46 -11.26 19.75
N LYS A 31 -2.33 -9.93 19.66
CA LYS A 31 -2.77 -9.14 18.50
C LYS A 31 -1.67 -9.08 17.42
N SER A 32 -1.72 -9.99 16.45
CA SER A 32 -0.96 -9.87 15.20
C SER A 32 -1.38 -8.63 14.39
N PHE A 33 -0.49 -8.06 13.56
CA PHE A 33 -0.83 -7.11 12.48
C PHE A 33 -1.87 -7.70 11.51
N MET A 34 -1.87 -9.02 11.39
CA MET A 34 -2.81 -9.80 10.60
C MET A 34 -4.04 -10.24 11.40
N ASN A 35 -4.07 -10.06 12.73
CA ASN A 35 -5.16 -10.60 13.55
C ASN A 35 -6.46 -9.86 13.24
N LYS A 36 -7.42 -10.61 12.70
CA LYS A 36 -8.77 -10.15 12.34
C LYS A 36 -9.77 -10.31 13.48
N ASP A 37 -9.30 -10.67 14.67
CA ASP A 37 -10.14 -10.82 15.85
C ASP A 37 -10.66 -9.47 16.33
N PHE A 38 -11.98 -9.33 16.25
CA PHE A 38 -12.70 -8.12 16.56
C PHE A 38 -13.50 -8.23 17.87
N ILE A 39 -13.74 -9.42 18.42
CA ILE A 39 -14.63 -9.54 19.61
C ILE A 39 -14.00 -8.97 20.89
N SER A 40 -12.66 -8.94 20.91
CA SER A 40 -11.84 -8.42 22.00
C SER A 40 -11.28 -7.02 21.71
N SER A 41 -11.68 -6.36 20.62
CA SER A 41 -11.11 -5.05 20.27
C SER A 41 -11.43 -3.98 21.31
N THR A 42 -12.56 -4.09 22.02
CA THR A 42 -12.97 -3.15 23.09
C THR A 42 -12.19 -3.24 24.39
N GLU A 43 -11.38 -4.28 24.63
CA GLU A 43 -10.61 -4.41 25.88
C GLU A 43 -9.24 -3.71 25.81
N ASN A 44 -8.59 -3.80 24.65
CA ASN A 44 -7.20 -3.35 24.51
C ASN A 44 -7.06 -2.00 23.79
N ASN A 45 -8.01 -1.59 22.94
CA ASN A 45 -7.92 -0.33 22.23
C ASN A 45 -9.29 0.18 21.76
N ALA A 46 -9.68 1.35 22.25
CA ALA A 46 -10.94 1.99 21.91
C ALA A 46 -10.99 2.59 20.49
N THR A 47 -9.90 2.55 19.69
CA THR A 47 -10.07 2.71 18.24
C THR A 47 -10.92 1.60 17.68
N ASN A 48 -11.01 0.43 18.31
CA ASN A 48 -11.82 -0.69 17.87
C ASN A 48 -11.63 -1.06 16.38
N PHE A 49 -10.55 -0.59 15.74
CA PHE A 49 -10.37 -0.66 14.30
C PHE A 49 -9.89 -2.06 13.96
N SER A 50 -10.78 -2.84 13.37
CA SER A 50 -10.50 -4.19 12.96
C SER A 50 -10.13 -4.22 11.48
N SER A 51 -9.34 -5.21 11.07
CA SER A 51 -9.09 -5.53 9.66
C SER A 51 -10.28 -6.21 8.98
N VAL A 52 -11.46 -6.18 9.61
CA VAL A 52 -12.73 -6.66 9.03
C VAL A 52 -13.08 -5.75 7.87
N LYS A 53 -13.15 -6.32 6.65
CA LYS A 53 -13.46 -5.55 5.44
C LYS A 53 -14.94 -5.21 5.32
N ASP A 54 -15.82 -6.09 5.80
CA ASP A 54 -17.26 -5.93 5.67
C ASP A 54 -17.98 -6.34 6.97
N VAL A 55 -18.45 -7.57 7.09
CA VAL A 55 -19.12 -8.06 8.31
C VAL A 55 -18.25 -9.08 9.02
N ALA A 56 -18.26 -9.07 10.35
CA ALA A 56 -17.70 -10.16 11.14
C ALA A 56 -18.66 -10.52 12.27
N ILE A 57 -18.78 -11.82 12.53
CA ILE A 57 -19.54 -12.37 13.65
C ILE A 57 -18.59 -13.25 14.46
N GLY A 58 -18.64 -13.13 15.77
CA GLY A 58 -17.69 -13.78 16.67
C GLY A 58 -18.41 -14.31 17.90
N VAL A 59 -17.94 -15.44 18.39
CA VAL A 59 -18.40 -16.06 19.63
C VAL A 59 -17.20 -16.43 20.47
N LEU A 60 -17.18 -15.97 21.71
CA LEU A 60 -16.18 -16.31 22.71
C LEU A 60 -16.81 -17.22 23.76
N PHE A 61 -16.29 -18.44 23.86
CA PHE A 61 -16.57 -19.36 24.96
C PHE A 61 -15.41 -19.29 25.95
N GLY A 62 -15.70 -19.44 27.25
CA GLY A 62 -14.66 -19.47 28.25
C GLY A 62 -15.02 -20.35 29.44
N ALA A 63 -13.99 -20.84 30.11
CA ALA A 63 -14.10 -21.63 31.33
C ALA A 63 -13.08 -21.15 32.36
N GLU A 64 -13.54 -20.90 33.60
CA GLU A 64 -12.65 -20.75 34.75
C GLU A 64 -12.35 -22.14 35.33
N LEU A 65 -11.07 -22.46 35.47
CA LEU A 65 -10.57 -23.76 35.97
C LEU A 65 -10.66 -23.83 37.49
N THR A 66 -11.88 -23.72 38.00
CA THR A 66 -12.25 -23.96 39.38
C THR A 66 -12.81 -25.38 39.55
N SER A 67 -13.01 -25.81 40.80
CA SER A 67 -13.74 -27.05 41.13
C SER A 67 -15.07 -26.68 41.79
N PRO A 68 -16.23 -26.96 41.15
CA PRO A 68 -16.40 -27.49 39.79
C PRO A 68 -16.06 -26.46 38.69
N THR A 69 -15.67 -26.91 37.50
CA THR A 69 -15.35 -26.03 36.37
C THR A 69 -16.63 -25.50 35.75
N ALA A 70 -16.74 -24.17 35.62
CA ALA A 70 -17.87 -23.51 34.99
C ALA A 70 -17.48 -23.03 33.59
N SER A 71 -18.12 -23.56 32.55
CA SER A 71 -17.96 -23.13 31.15
C SER A 71 -19.18 -22.35 30.70
N ASN A 72 -18.97 -21.14 30.18
CA ASN A 72 -20.05 -20.22 29.83
C ASN A 72 -19.80 -19.61 28.43
N LEU A 73 -20.87 -19.13 27.80
CA LEU A 73 -20.74 -18.12 26.74
C LEU A 73 -20.19 -16.85 27.38
N TYR A 74 -19.01 -16.42 26.94
CA TYR A 74 -18.37 -15.20 27.44
C TYR A 74 -18.85 -13.97 26.68
N ALA A 75 -18.84 -14.04 25.35
CA ALA A 75 -19.31 -12.96 24.50
C ALA A 75 -19.83 -13.42 23.14
N PHE A 76 -20.74 -12.63 22.59
CA PHE A 76 -21.18 -12.67 21.20
C PHE A 76 -20.99 -11.28 20.60
N GLY A 77 -20.33 -11.18 19.44
CA GLY A 77 -20.02 -9.90 18.80
C GLY A 77 -20.38 -9.87 17.33
N ILE A 78 -20.74 -8.67 16.86
CA ILE A 78 -20.89 -8.35 15.44
C ILE A 78 -20.14 -7.04 15.14
N ALA A 79 -19.44 -7.02 14.00
CA ALA A 79 -18.82 -5.81 13.45
C ALA A 79 -19.28 -5.60 12.01
N LYS A 80 -19.42 -4.32 11.62
CA LYS A 80 -19.70 -3.89 10.26
C LYS A 80 -18.76 -2.75 9.87
N THR A 81 -18.10 -2.88 8.74
CA THR A 81 -17.27 -1.85 8.11
C THR A 81 -17.97 -1.31 6.88
N PHE A 82 -17.94 0.02 6.69
CA PHE A 82 -18.45 0.71 5.51
C PHE A 82 -17.55 1.91 5.19
N GLY A 83 -16.82 1.82 4.07
CA GLY A 83 -15.81 2.80 3.70
C GLY A 83 -14.73 2.91 4.80
N GLY A 84 -14.52 4.14 5.30
CA GLY A 84 -13.58 4.40 6.40
C GLY A 84 -14.12 4.09 7.80
N SER A 85 -15.41 3.79 7.96
CA SER A 85 -16.08 3.63 9.25
C SER A 85 -16.22 2.16 9.67
N ASN A 86 -16.09 1.89 10.96
CA ASN A 86 -16.36 0.58 11.56
C ASN A 86 -17.27 0.74 12.78
N ILE A 87 -18.33 -0.08 12.84
CA ILE A 87 -19.25 -0.18 13.97
C ILE A 87 -19.13 -1.58 14.57
N PHE A 88 -19.21 -1.65 15.89
CA PHE A 88 -19.15 -2.89 16.65
C PHE A 88 -20.19 -2.92 17.76
N LEU A 89 -20.76 -4.11 17.98
CA LEU A 89 -21.64 -4.41 19.09
C LEU A 89 -21.23 -5.76 19.69
N ARG A 90 -21.22 -5.86 21.03
CA ARG A 90 -20.97 -7.09 21.77
C ARG A 90 -21.92 -7.24 22.93
N TYR A 91 -22.44 -8.45 23.10
CA TYR A 91 -23.12 -8.91 24.29
C TYR A 91 -22.16 -9.80 25.10
N SER A 92 -21.98 -9.52 26.39
CA SER A 92 -20.88 -10.10 27.21
C SER A 92 -21.35 -10.88 28.44
N PRO A 93 -22.26 -11.87 28.32
CA PRO A 93 -22.91 -12.49 29.49
C PRO A 93 -21.94 -13.19 30.46
N GLY A 94 -20.77 -13.63 30.02
CA GLY A 94 -19.77 -14.26 30.88
C GLY A 94 -18.77 -13.28 31.51
N PHE A 95 -18.91 -11.97 31.29
CA PHE A 95 -18.05 -10.95 31.89
C PHE A 95 -18.68 -10.47 33.20
N PHE A 96 -18.63 -11.33 34.22
CA PHE A 96 -19.18 -11.03 35.53
C PHE A 96 -18.29 -11.52 36.68
N LYS A 97 -18.48 -10.95 37.86
CA LYS A 97 -17.93 -11.43 39.12
C LYS A 97 -19.00 -11.41 40.20
N GLU A 98 -19.06 -12.51 40.96
CA GLU A 98 -19.99 -12.69 42.06
C GLU A 98 -19.22 -13.01 43.34
N PHE A 99 -19.63 -12.37 44.44
CA PHE A 99 -19.08 -12.58 45.77
C PHE A 99 -20.22 -12.78 46.77
N THR A 100 -20.14 -13.82 47.59
CA THR A 100 -21.05 -14.01 48.71
C THR A 100 -20.31 -13.71 50.01
N LEU A 101 -20.76 -12.70 50.72
CA LEU A 101 -20.28 -12.31 52.03
C LEU A 101 -21.17 -12.98 53.09
N LEU A 102 -20.61 -13.90 53.86
CA LEU A 102 -21.32 -14.52 54.98
C LEU A 102 -21.29 -13.58 56.19
N LYS A 103 -22.45 -13.35 56.81
CA LYS A 103 -22.56 -12.63 58.09
C LYS A 103 -22.44 -13.62 59.24
N ASN A 104 -21.93 -13.16 60.38
CA ASN A 104 -21.88 -13.94 61.64
C ASN A 104 -23.26 -14.03 62.33
N GLN A 105 -24.35 -13.73 61.62
CA GLN A 105 -25.72 -13.76 62.12
C GLN A 105 -26.47 -14.87 61.38
N SER A 106 -27.26 -15.64 62.11
CA SER A 106 -28.14 -16.67 61.56
C SER A 106 -29.54 -16.53 62.14
N ILE A 107 -30.53 -16.98 61.37
CA ILE A 107 -31.90 -17.18 61.85
C ILE A 107 -32.19 -18.69 61.93
N VAL A 108 -33.11 -19.08 62.80
CA VAL A 108 -33.58 -20.47 62.87
C VAL A 108 -34.68 -20.65 61.82
N GLY A 109 -34.44 -21.55 60.86
CA GLY A 109 -35.40 -21.92 59.82
C GLY A 109 -36.58 -22.70 60.38
N SER A 110 -37.63 -22.87 59.56
CA SER A 110 -38.84 -23.64 59.92
C SER A 110 -38.56 -25.12 60.23
N ASP A 111 -37.41 -25.65 59.80
CA ASP A 111 -36.90 -27.00 60.04
C ASP A 111 -35.91 -27.07 61.23
N SER A 112 -35.81 -25.99 62.02
CA SER A 112 -34.85 -25.82 63.12
C SER A 112 -33.37 -25.75 62.70
N SER A 113 -33.07 -25.60 61.40
CA SER A 113 -31.70 -25.39 60.92
C SER A 113 -31.26 -23.93 61.08
N ALA A 114 -29.97 -23.70 61.33
CA ALA A 114 -29.41 -22.34 61.37
C ALA A 114 -29.11 -21.86 59.94
N ILE A 115 -29.79 -20.80 59.50
CA ILE A 115 -29.60 -20.17 58.19
C ILE A 115 -28.75 -18.91 58.39
N SER A 116 -27.48 -18.94 57.97
CA SER A 116 -26.62 -17.76 57.99
C SER A 116 -27.10 -16.71 57.00
N LEU A 117 -27.17 -15.46 57.45
CA LEU A 117 -27.43 -14.32 56.59
C LEU A 117 -26.22 -14.05 55.70
N LYS A 118 -26.47 -13.58 54.48
CA LYS A 118 -25.45 -13.23 53.50
C LYS A 118 -25.74 -11.91 52.80
N THR A 119 -24.70 -11.36 52.19
CA THR A 119 -24.77 -10.29 51.19
C THR A 119 -24.11 -10.79 49.92
N ASP A 120 -24.84 -10.81 48.81
CA ASP A 120 -24.33 -11.15 47.48
C ASP A 120 -24.01 -9.86 46.71
N LEU A 121 -22.80 -9.80 46.17
CA LEU A 121 -22.31 -8.72 45.31
C LEU A 121 -22.13 -9.28 43.91
N LYS A 122 -22.78 -8.68 42.91
CA LYS A 122 -22.66 -9.08 41.50
C LYS A 122 -22.28 -7.88 40.66
N TYR A 123 -21.21 -8.01 39.88
CA TYR A 123 -20.77 -7.03 38.89
C TYR A 123 -20.81 -7.68 37.53
N GLN A 124 -21.45 -7.05 36.55
CA GLN A 124 -21.60 -7.62 35.21
C GLN A 124 -21.47 -6.56 34.12
N GLU A 125 -20.68 -6.85 33.09
CA GLU A 125 -20.76 -6.13 31.81
C GLU A 125 -21.86 -6.79 30.96
N TYR A 126 -22.85 -6.02 30.53
CA TYR A 126 -23.94 -6.56 29.70
C TYR A 126 -23.62 -6.44 28.22
N PHE A 127 -23.20 -5.26 27.75
CA PHE A 127 -22.86 -5.04 26.36
C PHE A 127 -21.83 -3.92 26.19
N SER A 128 -21.16 -3.95 25.03
CA SER A 128 -20.30 -2.88 24.56
C SER A 128 -20.61 -2.51 23.12
N ALA A 129 -20.42 -1.23 22.80
CA ALA A 129 -20.59 -0.67 21.46
C ALA A 129 -19.37 0.16 21.10
N GLY A 130 -18.87 0.01 19.88
CA GLY A 130 -17.69 0.72 19.40
C GLY A 130 -17.94 1.40 18.06
N TYR A 131 -17.34 2.57 17.88
CA TYR A 131 -17.29 3.24 16.58
C TYR A 131 -15.86 3.71 16.29
N SER A 132 -15.44 3.55 15.04
CA SER A 132 -14.15 4.06 14.61
C SER A 132 -14.10 4.48 13.16
N TYR A 133 -13.09 5.30 12.86
CA TYR A 133 -12.93 5.92 11.56
C TYR A 133 -11.46 5.99 11.13
N LYS A 134 -11.20 5.60 9.89
CA LYS A 134 -9.91 5.74 9.21
C LYS A 134 -9.78 7.17 8.69
N ILE A 135 -9.16 8.03 9.50
CA ILE A 135 -8.94 9.45 9.20
C ILE A 135 -8.00 9.62 8.00
N SER A 136 -7.00 8.76 7.86
CA SER A 136 -6.10 8.72 6.70
C SER A 136 -5.52 7.32 6.49
N GLY A 137 -4.67 7.14 5.47
CA GLY A 137 -3.93 5.89 5.26
C GLY A 137 -3.07 5.45 6.45
N LYS A 138 -2.73 6.37 7.37
CA LYS A 138 -1.85 6.10 8.53
C LYS A 138 -2.49 6.34 9.90
N LEU A 139 -3.67 6.97 9.97
CA LEU A 139 -4.27 7.43 11.22
C LEU A 139 -5.71 6.94 11.32
N SER A 140 -6.06 6.34 12.47
CA SER A 140 -7.43 5.99 12.82
C SER A 140 -7.76 6.41 14.25
N GLY A 141 -9.02 6.76 14.48
CA GLY A 141 -9.53 7.15 15.80
C GLY A 141 -10.89 6.54 16.05
N GLY A 142 -11.25 6.37 17.33
CA GLY A 142 -12.54 5.79 17.71
C GLY A 142 -12.86 5.94 19.18
N PHE A 143 -14.04 5.46 19.55
CA PHE A 143 -14.50 5.37 20.93
C PHE A 143 -15.27 4.06 21.18
N THR A 144 -15.30 3.68 22.45
CA THR A 144 -16.06 2.52 22.94
C THR A 144 -16.93 2.96 24.10
N LEU A 145 -18.16 2.45 24.12
CA LEU A 145 -19.14 2.58 25.20
C LEU A 145 -19.36 1.19 25.81
N LYS A 146 -19.21 1.05 27.13
CA LYS A 146 -19.49 -0.19 27.88
C LYS A 146 -20.60 0.06 28.90
N TYR A 147 -21.50 -0.90 29.04
CA TYR A 147 -22.59 -0.85 30.01
C TYR A 147 -22.43 -1.94 31.07
N PHE A 148 -22.35 -1.50 32.33
CA PHE A 148 -22.23 -2.34 33.50
C PHE A 148 -23.46 -2.21 34.39
N ASN A 149 -23.73 -3.29 35.11
CA ASN A 149 -24.73 -3.33 36.17
C ASN A 149 -24.12 -4.00 37.40
N GLU A 150 -24.33 -3.37 38.53
CA GLU A 150 -23.87 -3.81 39.83
C GLU A 150 -25.10 -4.06 40.70
N GLU A 151 -25.21 -5.25 41.27
CA GLU A 151 -26.32 -5.64 42.13
C GLU A 151 -25.79 -6.06 43.50
N PHE A 152 -26.35 -5.47 44.54
CA PHE A 152 -26.00 -5.67 45.92
C PHE A 152 -27.24 -6.22 46.63
N SER A 153 -27.28 -7.53 46.83
CA SER A 153 -28.43 -8.21 47.44
C SER A 153 -28.09 -8.63 48.87
N GLN A 154 -28.83 -8.12 49.84
CA GLN A 154 -28.57 -8.37 51.25
C GLN A 154 -29.76 -9.06 51.91
N ASP A 155 -29.46 -10.12 52.67
CA ASP A 155 -30.44 -10.67 53.58
C ASP A 155 -30.74 -9.67 54.71
N ALA A 156 -32.03 -9.34 54.83
CA ALA A 156 -32.62 -8.56 55.90
C ALA A 156 -33.57 -9.45 56.71
N ILE A 157 -33.68 -9.19 58.02
CA ILE A 157 -34.64 -9.87 58.88
C ILE A 157 -35.92 -9.04 58.92
N GLY A 158 -37.02 -9.61 58.43
CA GLY A 158 -38.36 -9.07 58.60
C GLY A 158 -39.04 -9.69 59.82
N ALA A 159 -39.91 -8.92 60.48
CA ALA A 159 -40.78 -9.39 61.55
C ALA A 159 -42.22 -9.51 61.04
N VAL A 160 -42.82 -10.70 61.17
CA VAL A 160 -44.24 -10.91 60.92
C VAL A 160 -44.91 -11.13 62.28
N PHE A 161 -45.84 -10.24 62.61
CA PHE A 161 -46.67 -10.35 63.80
C PHE A 161 -47.97 -11.07 63.46
N THR A 162 -48.28 -12.11 64.21
CA THR A 162 -49.61 -12.73 64.27
C THR A 162 -50.17 -12.54 65.66
N ASP A 163 -51.50 -12.64 65.84
CA ASP A 163 -52.20 -12.33 67.10
C ASP A 163 -51.64 -13.05 68.35
N SER A 164 -50.86 -14.11 68.18
CA SER A 164 -50.23 -14.87 69.27
C SER A 164 -48.74 -15.21 69.08
N SER A 165 -48.06 -14.73 68.03
CA SER A 165 -46.62 -15.03 67.83
C SER A 165 -45.86 -14.03 66.94
N LEU A 166 -44.57 -13.83 67.26
CA LEU A 166 -43.59 -13.12 66.43
C LEU A 166 -42.78 -14.16 65.64
N SER A 167 -42.85 -14.11 64.31
CA SER A 167 -42.00 -14.91 63.43
C SER A 167 -41.01 -14.01 62.69
N LEU A 168 -39.73 -14.39 62.71
CA LEU A 168 -38.70 -13.72 61.92
C LEU A 168 -38.61 -14.39 60.55
N ILE A 169 -38.72 -13.60 59.48
CA ILE A 169 -38.57 -14.07 58.10
C ILE A 169 -37.32 -13.47 57.47
N ARG A 170 -36.76 -14.19 56.50
CA ARG A 170 -35.66 -13.70 55.67
C ARG A 170 -36.24 -12.96 54.47
N ASN A 171 -35.94 -11.67 54.38
CA ASN A 171 -36.19 -10.85 53.19
C ASN A 171 -34.87 -10.63 52.45
N ASN A 172 -34.94 -10.38 51.15
CA ASN A 172 -33.77 -9.99 50.35
C ASN A 172 -34.00 -8.57 49.83
N GLU A 173 -33.11 -7.66 50.19
CA GLU A 173 -33.12 -6.27 49.72
C GLU A 173 -32.02 -6.11 48.67
N THR A 174 -32.39 -5.67 47.47
CA THR A 174 -31.44 -5.49 46.36
C THR A 174 -31.32 -4.02 46.00
N GLU A 175 -30.09 -3.51 46.05
CA GLU A 175 -29.71 -2.22 45.49
C GLU A 175 -28.99 -2.44 44.15
N SER A 176 -29.19 -1.55 43.19
CA SER A 176 -28.52 -1.65 41.88
C SER A 176 -27.89 -0.32 41.46
N MET A 177 -26.70 -0.40 40.86
CA MET A 177 -26.02 0.71 40.21
C MET A 177 -25.76 0.37 38.75
N LYS A 178 -26.20 1.25 37.84
CA LYS A 178 -25.94 1.14 36.40
C LYS A 178 -24.82 2.09 36.03
N LEU A 179 -23.84 1.62 35.29
CA LEU A 179 -22.67 2.40 34.91
C LEU A 179 -22.45 2.34 33.40
N TRP A 180 -22.40 3.51 32.77
CA TRP A 180 -21.93 3.68 31.40
C TRP A 180 -20.50 4.21 31.41
N ASN A 181 -19.62 3.52 30.70
CA ASN A 181 -18.21 3.84 30.60
C ASN A 181 -17.85 4.22 29.17
N VAL A 182 -17.18 5.35 28.99
CA VAL A 182 -16.71 5.82 27.67
C VAL A 182 -15.19 5.80 27.60
N GLN A 183 -14.66 5.23 26.53
CA GLN A 183 -13.25 5.10 26.23
C GLN A 183 -12.92 5.67 24.85
N PHE A 184 -11.74 6.24 24.68
CA PHE A 184 -11.26 6.81 23.41
C PHE A 184 -9.94 6.18 23.00
N GLY A 185 -9.73 6.02 21.70
CA GLY A 185 -8.49 5.46 21.16
C GLY A 185 -8.05 6.11 19.86
N CYS A 186 -6.75 6.02 19.60
CA CYS A 186 -6.11 6.43 18.35
C CYS A 186 -4.99 5.46 17.98
N ASP A 187 -4.84 5.14 16.69
CA ASP A 187 -3.72 4.37 16.16
C ASP A 187 -3.00 5.16 15.07
N TYR A 188 -1.68 5.06 15.07
CA TYR A 188 -0.82 5.63 14.04
C TYR A 188 0.12 4.57 13.47
N LEU A 189 0.07 4.40 12.15
CA LEU A 189 0.91 3.48 11.39
C LEU A 189 2.12 4.22 10.84
N PHE A 190 3.29 4.00 11.45
CA PHE A 190 4.56 4.61 10.99
C PHE A 190 5.03 3.97 9.69
N THR A 191 5.02 2.63 9.67
CA THR A 191 5.33 1.76 8.54
C THR A 191 4.34 0.58 8.56
N PRO A 192 4.22 -0.21 7.48
CA PRO A 192 3.39 -1.42 7.50
C PRO A 192 3.72 -2.40 8.64
N SER A 193 4.94 -2.34 9.19
CA SER A 193 5.44 -3.20 10.26
C SER A 193 5.54 -2.51 11.63
N LEU A 194 5.12 -1.24 11.78
CA LEU A 194 5.26 -0.48 13.03
C LEU A 194 4.02 0.38 13.29
N ARG A 195 3.30 0.07 14.37
CA ARG A 195 2.09 0.79 14.80
C ARG A 195 2.21 1.22 16.26
N LEU A 196 1.85 2.47 16.53
CA LEU A 196 1.63 2.99 17.87
C LEU A 196 0.14 3.14 18.12
N SER A 197 -0.29 2.74 19.31
CA SER A 197 -1.66 2.84 19.79
C SER A 197 -1.70 3.60 21.10
N LEU A 198 -2.66 4.53 21.21
CA LEU A 198 -2.92 5.32 22.39
C LEU A 198 -4.39 5.20 22.75
N SER A 199 -4.71 4.89 24.00
CA SER A 199 -6.10 4.87 24.45
C SER A 199 -6.28 5.41 25.85
N ALA A 200 -7.39 6.11 26.07
CA ALA A 200 -7.83 6.59 27.37
C ALA A 200 -9.11 5.88 27.77
N SER A 201 -9.08 5.13 28.88
CA SER A 201 -10.25 4.45 29.42
C SER A 201 -10.73 5.07 30.72
N ASN A 202 -11.99 4.78 31.09
CA ASN A 202 -12.69 5.44 32.19
C ASN A 202 -12.71 6.97 32.07
N PHE A 203 -12.62 7.50 30.84
CA PHE A 203 -12.52 8.93 30.60
C PHE A 203 -13.77 9.67 31.09
N PHE A 204 -14.94 9.09 30.81
CA PHE A 204 -16.23 9.55 31.28
C PHE A 204 -17.05 8.36 31.79
N ASN A 205 -17.64 8.53 32.97
CA ASN A 205 -18.46 7.53 33.64
C ASN A 205 -19.81 8.17 33.99
N MET A 206 -20.91 7.58 33.54
CA MET A 206 -22.26 7.98 33.94
C MET A 206 -22.85 6.89 34.83
N LYS A 207 -23.17 7.24 36.06
CA LYS A 207 -23.77 6.34 37.05
C LYS A 207 -25.23 6.68 37.24
N ASN A 208 -26.08 5.66 37.32
CA ASN A 208 -27.50 5.79 37.58
C ASN A 208 -27.97 4.72 38.56
N GLY A 209 -28.51 5.14 39.70
CA GLY A 209 -28.86 4.27 40.82
C GLY A 209 -28.50 4.95 42.14
N SER A 210 -28.84 4.30 43.24
CA SER A 210 -28.48 4.75 44.59
C SER A 210 -28.03 3.54 45.39
N LEU A 211 -26.88 3.68 46.04
CA LEU A 211 -26.34 2.69 46.97
C LEU A 211 -26.31 3.28 48.38
N SER A 212 -26.60 2.46 49.38
CA SER A 212 -26.37 2.79 50.79
C SER A 212 -24.88 3.07 51.07
N GLU A 213 -24.58 3.78 52.16
CA GLU A 213 -23.20 4.04 52.63
C GLU A 213 -22.36 2.76 52.71
N THR A 214 -22.99 1.65 53.13
CA THR A 214 -22.34 0.34 53.23
C THR A 214 -21.99 -0.24 51.86
N ASN A 215 -22.92 -0.19 50.89
CA ASN A 215 -22.72 -0.77 49.56
C ASN A 215 -21.81 0.10 48.67
N LYS A 216 -21.76 1.41 48.88
CA LYS A 216 -20.81 2.31 48.18
C LYS A 216 -19.35 1.87 48.31
N ALA A 217 -18.98 1.23 49.42
CA ALA A 217 -17.62 0.74 49.64
C ALA A 217 -17.23 -0.42 48.70
N PHE A 218 -18.21 -1.07 48.08
CA PHE A 218 -18.03 -2.20 47.17
C PHE A 218 -18.25 -1.83 45.70
N GLU A 219 -18.59 -0.59 45.39
CA GLU A 219 -18.81 -0.14 44.01
C GLU A 219 -17.59 -0.40 43.11
N LEU A 220 -17.84 -0.74 41.85
CA LEU A 220 -16.85 -0.92 40.81
C LEU A 220 -16.02 0.36 40.66
N ARG A 221 -14.71 0.19 40.80
CA ARG A 221 -13.74 1.29 40.76
C ARG A 221 -13.37 1.59 39.31
N THR A 222 -13.68 2.81 38.86
CA THR A 222 -13.47 3.26 37.46
C THR A 222 -12.58 4.51 37.32
N PRO A 223 -11.33 4.49 37.80
CA PRO A 223 -10.40 5.59 37.62
C PRO A 223 -9.80 5.61 36.22
N LYS A 224 -9.43 6.83 35.80
CA LYS A 224 -8.98 7.16 34.46
C LYS A 224 -7.64 6.53 34.13
N ASN A 225 -7.53 5.82 33.02
CA ASN A 225 -6.31 5.15 32.58
C ASN A 225 -5.86 5.65 31.21
N LEU A 226 -4.55 5.80 31.03
CA LEU A 226 -3.93 5.99 29.72
C LEU A 226 -3.05 4.78 29.40
N ARG A 227 -3.23 4.26 28.20
CA ARG A 227 -2.50 3.12 27.66
C ARG A 227 -1.72 3.53 26.42
N ILE A 228 -0.50 3.01 26.34
CA ILE A 228 0.41 3.17 25.22
C ILE A 228 0.82 1.76 24.78
N ALA A 229 0.56 1.42 23.52
CA ALA A 229 0.98 0.13 22.96
C ALA A 229 1.76 0.29 21.67
N LEU A 230 2.88 -0.43 21.57
CA LEU A 230 3.74 -0.52 20.39
C LEU A 230 3.61 -1.92 19.81
N TYR A 231 3.25 -1.99 18.54
CA TYR A 231 3.19 -3.22 17.76
C TYR A 231 4.28 -3.15 16.70
N THR A 232 5.12 -4.17 16.61
CA THR A 232 6.20 -4.24 15.61
C THR A 232 6.33 -5.65 15.01
N GLN A 233 6.69 -5.71 13.74
CA GLN A 233 7.01 -6.94 13.02
C GLN A 233 8.48 -6.89 12.58
N PRO A 234 9.44 -7.22 13.48
CA PRO A 234 10.87 -7.08 13.21
C PRO A 234 11.41 -8.06 12.17
N LEU A 235 10.76 -9.21 11.99
CA LEU A 235 11.07 -10.21 10.97
C LEU A 235 9.78 -10.63 10.26
N GLN A 236 9.88 -11.17 9.05
CA GLN A 236 8.72 -11.72 8.35
C GLN A 236 8.04 -12.77 9.24
N SER A 237 6.75 -12.56 9.52
CA SER A 237 5.91 -13.44 10.33
C SER A 237 6.29 -13.57 11.82
N VAL A 238 7.16 -12.72 12.35
CA VAL A 238 7.43 -12.61 13.80
C VAL A 238 6.98 -11.25 14.27
N GLU A 239 6.18 -11.23 15.32
CA GLU A 239 5.55 -10.02 15.81
C GLU A 239 5.84 -9.87 17.30
N VAL A 240 6.01 -8.61 17.72
CA VAL A 240 6.33 -8.24 19.09
C VAL A 240 5.44 -7.07 19.49
N ASN A 241 4.80 -7.22 20.64
CA ASN A 241 3.88 -6.22 21.19
C ASN A 241 4.30 -5.84 22.60
N LEU A 242 4.39 -4.53 22.85
CA LEU A 242 4.64 -3.96 24.16
C LEU A 242 3.50 -3.03 24.51
N LEU A 243 2.94 -3.18 25.71
CA LEU A 243 1.87 -2.32 26.21
C LEU A 243 2.24 -1.86 27.62
N TYR A 244 2.05 -0.57 27.86
CA TYR A 244 2.20 0.05 29.17
C TYR A 244 0.97 0.87 29.51
N GLU A 245 0.50 0.76 30.74
CA GLU A 245 -0.58 1.56 31.29
C GLU A 245 -0.05 2.50 32.37
N THR A 246 -0.64 3.68 32.52
CA THR A 246 -0.22 4.68 33.52
C THR A 246 -0.25 4.17 34.96
N PHE A 247 -0.91 3.04 35.21
CA PHE A 247 -0.97 2.36 36.50
C PHE A 247 0.06 1.24 36.68
N LYS A 248 1.18 1.30 35.93
CA LYS A 248 2.31 0.37 36.01
C LYS A 248 1.96 -1.09 35.62
N ALA A 249 0.83 -1.30 34.95
CA ALA A 249 0.55 -2.56 34.29
C ALA A 249 1.31 -2.62 32.97
N MET A 250 1.88 -3.77 32.66
CA MET A 250 2.67 -4.00 31.46
C MET A 250 2.32 -5.33 30.80
N GLN A 251 2.44 -5.33 29.47
CA GLN A 251 2.33 -6.52 28.62
C GLN A 251 3.55 -6.60 27.72
N ALA A 252 4.10 -7.79 27.59
CA ALA A 252 5.09 -8.10 26.57
C ALA A 252 4.68 -9.38 25.88
N SER A 253 4.57 -9.34 24.56
CA SER A 253 4.05 -10.46 23.79
C SER A 253 4.93 -10.73 22.59
N VAL A 254 5.14 -12.01 22.28
CA VAL A 254 5.85 -12.46 21.09
C VAL A 254 5.01 -13.54 20.41
N GLY A 255 4.84 -13.40 19.10
CA GLY A 255 4.09 -14.34 18.29
C GLY A 255 4.80 -14.65 16.99
N LYS A 256 4.55 -15.85 16.47
CA LYS A 256 5.01 -16.30 15.17
C LYS A 256 3.84 -16.84 14.36
N THR A 257 3.73 -16.36 13.13
CA THR A 257 2.73 -16.80 12.17
C THR A 257 3.37 -17.74 11.14
N PHE A 258 2.67 -18.83 10.83
CA PHE A 258 3.00 -19.81 9.82
C PHE A 258 1.97 -19.71 8.70
N LEU A 259 2.43 -19.50 7.47
CA LEU A 259 1.59 -19.34 6.29
C LEU A 259 1.63 -20.63 5.47
N PHE A 260 0.46 -21.16 5.14
CA PHE A 260 0.28 -22.30 4.25
C PHE A 260 -0.66 -21.91 3.11
N ASN A 261 -0.69 -22.67 2.01
CA ASN A 261 -1.45 -22.29 0.81
C ASN A 261 -2.95 -22.03 1.06
N LYS A 262 -3.57 -22.72 2.03
CA LYS A 262 -5.02 -22.64 2.29
C LYS A 262 -5.38 -22.14 3.70
N PHE A 263 -4.39 -22.00 4.59
CA PHE A 263 -4.63 -21.58 5.96
C PHE A 263 -3.38 -20.92 6.54
N SER A 264 -3.57 -20.18 7.62
CA SER A 264 -2.48 -19.70 8.46
C SER A 264 -2.69 -20.16 9.90
N SER A 265 -1.60 -20.33 10.63
CA SER A 265 -1.65 -20.60 12.05
C SER A 265 -0.65 -19.70 12.77
N SER A 266 -1.02 -19.20 13.95
CA SER A 266 -0.13 -18.39 14.77
C SER A 266 -0.01 -18.97 16.17
N LEU A 267 1.23 -19.00 16.66
CA LEU A 267 1.56 -19.36 18.03
C LEU A 267 2.10 -18.13 18.72
N ASP A 268 1.65 -17.90 19.94
CA ASP A 268 2.06 -16.74 20.69
C ASP A 268 2.04 -16.98 22.20
N CYS A 269 2.80 -16.14 22.89
CA CYS A 269 2.80 -16.08 24.33
C CYS A 269 2.89 -14.63 24.77
N THR A 270 2.03 -14.29 25.72
CA THR A 270 1.96 -12.97 26.30
C THR A 270 2.27 -13.05 27.79
N TYR A 271 3.29 -12.32 28.25
CA TYR A 271 3.51 -12.05 29.65
C TYR A 271 2.75 -10.78 30.06
N PHE A 272 2.12 -10.83 31.23
CA PHE A 272 1.45 -9.66 31.81
C PHE A 272 1.77 -9.53 33.30
N SER A 273 1.83 -8.28 33.75
CA SER A 273 2.07 -7.93 35.15
C SER A 273 1.40 -6.60 35.49
N ASP A 274 0.79 -6.51 36.67
CA ASP A 274 0.31 -5.26 37.26
C ASP A 274 0.83 -5.04 38.71
N PHE A 275 1.91 -5.74 39.07
CA PHE A 275 2.46 -5.89 40.43
C PHE A 275 1.60 -6.68 41.43
N SER A 276 0.28 -6.76 41.26
CA SER A 276 -0.62 -7.56 42.10
C SER A 276 -0.90 -8.96 41.52
N LEU A 277 -0.93 -9.06 40.20
CA LEU A 277 -1.11 -10.26 39.40
C LEU A 277 -0.03 -10.34 38.34
N ASN A 278 0.53 -11.52 38.22
CA ASN A 278 1.49 -11.85 37.16
C ASN A 278 1.05 -13.14 36.51
N GLY A 279 1.28 -13.28 35.20
CA GLY A 279 0.95 -14.50 34.51
C GLY A 279 1.41 -14.52 33.07
N ILE A 280 1.08 -15.63 32.42
CA ILE A 280 1.28 -15.81 31.00
C ILE A 280 -0.04 -16.20 30.33
N GLN A 281 -0.10 -15.89 29.05
CA GLN A 281 -1.23 -16.18 28.20
C GLN A 281 -0.71 -16.78 26.89
N PRO A 282 -0.48 -18.11 26.84
CA PRO A 282 -0.21 -18.81 25.60
C PRO A 282 -1.47 -18.87 24.73
N SER A 283 -1.28 -18.72 23.42
CA SER A 283 -2.38 -18.80 22.47
C SER A 283 -1.97 -19.48 21.16
N LEU A 284 -2.95 -20.14 20.55
CA LEU A 284 -2.87 -20.79 19.26
C LEU A 284 -4.08 -20.33 18.45
N SER A 285 -3.83 -19.80 17.25
CA SER A 285 -4.88 -19.42 16.31
C SER A 285 -4.71 -20.12 14.96
N LEU A 286 -5.84 -20.30 14.28
CA LEU A 286 -5.97 -20.89 12.96
C LEU A 286 -6.93 -20.03 12.13
N GLN A 287 -6.53 -19.69 10.92
CA GLN A 287 -7.38 -19.02 9.95
C GLN A 287 -7.49 -19.87 8.68
N TYR A 288 -8.72 -20.25 8.32
CA TYR A 288 -9.04 -20.97 7.09
C TYR A 288 -10.14 -20.22 6.34
N GLY A 289 -9.78 -19.60 5.22
CA GLY A 289 -10.68 -18.72 4.48
C GLY A 289 -11.27 -17.62 5.36
N ASN A 290 -12.59 -17.70 5.56
CA ASN A 290 -13.40 -16.75 6.34
C ASN A 290 -13.57 -17.15 7.81
N ILE A 291 -13.06 -18.30 8.23
CA ILE A 291 -13.16 -18.77 9.61
C ILE A 291 -11.84 -18.51 10.33
N CYS A 292 -11.94 -17.91 11.52
CA CYS A 292 -10.85 -17.79 12.48
C CYS A 292 -11.24 -18.53 13.76
N ALA A 293 -10.36 -19.39 14.25
CA ALA A 293 -10.51 -20.06 15.53
C ALA A 293 -9.26 -19.82 16.37
N ALA A 294 -9.42 -19.53 17.66
CA ALA A 294 -8.30 -19.35 18.58
C ALA A 294 -8.59 -19.99 19.92
N VAL A 295 -7.58 -20.63 20.51
CA VAL A 295 -7.60 -21.11 21.89
C VAL A 295 -6.57 -20.31 22.67
N THR A 296 -6.96 -19.86 23.84
CA THR A 296 -6.10 -19.08 24.73
C THR A 296 -6.18 -19.61 26.15
N GLY A 297 -5.03 -19.89 26.75
CA GLY A 297 -4.92 -20.21 28.17
C GLY A 297 -4.49 -18.98 28.95
N VAL A 298 -5.02 -18.76 30.15
CA VAL A 298 -4.53 -17.74 31.09
C VAL A 298 -4.06 -18.43 32.35
N ILE A 299 -2.76 -18.29 32.64
CA ILE A 299 -2.09 -18.93 33.76
C ILE A 299 -1.50 -17.84 34.64
N TYR A 300 -1.98 -17.75 35.87
CA TYR A 300 -1.47 -16.79 36.85
C TYR A 300 -0.40 -17.44 37.73
N PHE A 301 0.63 -16.66 38.06
CA PHE A 301 1.74 -17.06 38.93
C PHE A 301 1.59 -16.54 40.37
N SER A 302 0.81 -15.47 40.56
CA SER A 302 0.54 -14.87 41.87
C SER A 302 -0.40 -15.75 42.70
N ASN A 303 -0.36 -15.58 44.04
CA ASN A 303 -1.26 -16.27 44.99
C ASN A 303 -2.74 -15.90 44.76
N ILE A 304 -3.40 -16.54 43.79
CA ILE A 304 -4.84 -16.49 43.63
C ILE A 304 -5.47 -17.11 44.87
N LYS A 305 -6.28 -16.33 45.60
CA LYS A 305 -6.99 -16.82 46.78
C LYS A 305 -8.46 -17.05 46.44
N LYS A 306 -8.96 -18.28 46.66
CA LYS A 306 -10.39 -18.62 46.57
C LYS A 306 -11.23 -17.91 47.66
N THR A 307 -10.58 -17.47 48.74
CA THR A 307 -11.16 -16.73 49.86
C THR A 307 -10.22 -15.60 50.27
N SER A 308 -10.72 -14.36 50.37
CA SER A 308 -9.96 -13.23 50.92
C SER A 308 -10.71 -12.58 52.08
N SER A 309 -10.01 -11.79 52.88
CA SER A 309 -10.64 -11.02 53.95
C SER A 309 -11.55 -9.94 53.36
N LEU A 310 -12.68 -9.67 54.03
CA LEU A 310 -13.55 -8.57 53.67
C LEU A 310 -12.80 -7.24 53.62
N SER A 311 -11.86 -7.03 54.54
CA SER A 311 -10.98 -5.86 54.57
C SER A 311 -10.17 -5.68 53.28
N ASP A 312 -9.74 -6.77 52.65
CA ASP A 312 -8.96 -6.74 51.43
C ASP A 312 -9.82 -6.44 50.18
N LEU A 313 -11.09 -6.87 50.17
CA LEU A 313 -12.06 -6.47 49.14
C LEU A 313 -12.46 -4.99 49.31
N THR A 314 -12.72 -4.53 50.53
CA THR A 314 -13.06 -3.12 50.80
C THR A 314 -11.89 -2.18 50.49
N ALA A 315 -10.65 -2.57 50.82
CA ALA A 315 -9.47 -1.74 50.58
C ALA A 315 -9.13 -1.62 49.08
N ASN A 316 -9.18 -2.73 48.34
CA ASN A 316 -8.71 -2.79 46.95
C ASN A 316 -9.83 -2.73 45.90
N GLY A 317 -11.06 -3.09 46.27
CA GLY A 317 -12.23 -3.11 45.38
C GLY A 317 -12.09 -4.03 44.17
N ILE A 318 -13.00 -3.86 43.22
CA ILE A 318 -12.94 -4.48 41.89
C ILE A 318 -12.79 -3.38 40.85
N THR A 319 -11.83 -3.56 39.97
CA THR A 319 -11.50 -2.63 38.87
C THR A 319 -11.71 -3.26 37.49
N ASN A 320 -11.65 -4.59 37.44
CA ASN A 320 -11.70 -5.38 36.21
C ASN A 320 -12.42 -6.70 36.49
N LEU A 321 -13.43 -7.01 35.68
CA LEU A 321 -14.23 -8.24 35.81
C LEU A 321 -13.52 -9.47 35.24
N VAL A 322 -12.61 -9.26 34.28
CA VAL A 322 -11.96 -10.30 33.50
C VAL A 322 -10.69 -10.80 34.19
N HIS A 323 -9.81 -9.90 34.61
CA HIS A 323 -8.56 -10.23 35.30
C HIS A 323 -8.46 -9.45 36.60
N ASN A 324 -8.51 -10.16 37.73
CA ASN A 324 -8.33 -9.60 39.07
C ASN A 324 -7.80 -10.68 40.03
N LYS A 325 -7.43 -10.28 41.26
CA LYS A 325 -6.85 -11.17 42.28
C LYS A 325 -7.75 -12.32 42.74
N TYR A 326 -9.02 -12.28 42.37
CA TYR A 326 -10.04 -13.30 42.63
C TYR A 326 -10.33 -14.16 41.39
N SER A 327 -9.56 -14.02 40.33
CA SER A 327 -9.69 -14.82 39.10
C SER A 327 -8.89 -16.11 39.20
N SER A 328 -9.45 -17.21 38.71
CA SER A 328 -8.73 -18.48 38.55
C SER A 328 -8.09 -18.59 37.17
N ASN A 329 -7.21 -19.57 36.96
CA ASN A 329 -6.72 -19.92 35.62
C ASN A 329 -7.90 -20.17 34.68
N LYS A 330 -7.76 -19.80 33.41
CA LYS A 330 -8.86 -19.84 32.44
C LYS A 330 -8.43 -20.44 31.12
N VAL A 331 -9.40 -20.96 30.39
CA VAL A 331 -9.27 -21.27 28.96
C VAL A 331 -10.39 -20.53 28.23
N ALA A 332 -10.04 -19.92 27.11
CA ALA A 332 -10.98 -19.26 26.21
C ALA A 332 -10.85 -19.88 24.82
N PHE A 333 -11.99 -20.03 24.15
CA PHE A 333 -12.08 -20.45 22.76
C PHE A 333 -12.88 -19.42 21.99
N ASN A 334 -12.24 -18.78 21.01
CA ASN A 334 -12.87 -17.85 20.10
C ASN A 334 -13.13 -18.54 18.75
N LEU A 335 -14.35 -18.39 18.24
CA LEU A 335 -14.71 -18.74 16.88
C LEU A 335 -15.31 -17.50 16.21
N SER A 336 -14.69 -17.06 15.13
CA SER A 336 -15.12 -15.91 14.36
C SER A 336 -15.32 -16.26 12.89
N TYR A 337 -16.45 -15.84 12.33
CA TYR A 337 -16.75 -15.90 10.92
C TYR A 337 -16.70 -14.49 10.34
N LEU A 338 -15.71 -14.27 9.49
CA LEU A 338 -15.51 -13.06 8.74
C LEU A 338 -16.34 -13.19 7.46
N LEU A 339 -17.51 -12.56 7.45
CA LEU A 339 -18.33 -12.34 6.25
C LEU A 339 -17.60 -11.30 5.38
N ASN A 340 -16.46 -11.74 4.86
CA ASN A 340 -15.67 -11.07 3.86
C ASN A 340 -16.40 -11.30 2.54
N THR A 341 -17.51 -10.61 2.32
CA THR A 341 -17.98 -10.44 0.95
C THR A 341 -16.98 -9.46 0.33
N THR A 342 -16.31 -9.88 -0.73
CA THR A 342 -15.51 -8.97 -1.56
C THR A 342 -16.28 -7.66 -1.68
N GLN A 343 -15.60 -6.52 -1.48
CA GLN A 343 -16.16 -5.21 -1.84
C GLN A 343 -16.91 -5.40 -3.15
N GLU A 344 -18.17 -4.95 -3.20
CA GLU A 344 -19.00 -5.14 -4.40
C GLU A 344 -18.17 -4.66 -5.58
N LYS A 345 -17.78 -5.62 -6.42
CA LYS A 345 -16.87 -5.38 -7.52
C LYS A 345 -17.59 -4.45 -8.47
N LEU A 346 -17.15 -3.20 -8.55
CA LEU A 346 -17.84 -2.19 -9.35
C LEU A 346 -17.46 -2.35 -10.82
N VAL A 347 -16.23 -2.75 -11.09
CA VAL A 347 -15.71 -2.99 -12.43
C VAL A 347 -14.94 -4.29 -12.55
N GLN A 348 -14.97 -4.88 -13.75
CA GLN A 348 -14.32 -6.14 -14.03
C GLN A 348 -13.63 -6.15 -15.39
N PHE A 349 -12.44 -6.76 -15.45
CA PHE A 349 -11.81 -7.11 -16.70
C PHE A 349 -12.62 -8.19 -17.44
N VAL A 350 -13.00 -7.88 -18.67
CA VAL A 350 -13.54 -8.85 -19.64
C VAL A 350 -12.39 -9.54 -20.37
N ASP A 351 -11.44 -8.75 -20.86
CA ASP A 351 -10.16 -9.21 -21.40
C ASP A 351 -9.13 -8.07 -21.41
N VAL A 352 -7.86 -8.42 -21.54
CA VAL A 352 -6.75 -7.50 -21.78
C VAL A 352 -5.94 -7.98 -22.96
N THR A 353 -5.82 -7.11 -23.96
CA THR A 353 -4.99 -7.32 -25.14
C THR A 353 -3.73 -6.45 -24.99
N VAL A 354 -2.58 -7.11 -24.90
CA VAL A 354 -1.27 -6.45 -24.99
C VAL A 354 -0.99 -6.26 -26.48
N ALA A 355 -1.00 -5.02 -26.95
CA ALA A 355 -1.01 -4.73 -28.38
C ALA A 355 0.36 -4.97 -29.03
N ASN A 356 1.44 -4.67 -28.30
CA ASN A 356 2.80 -4.66 -28.83
C ASN A 356 3.77 -5.40 -27.91
N SER A 357 4.84 -5.93 -28.50
CA SER A 357 6.06 -6.21 -27.74
C SER A 357 6.68 -4.89 -27.27
N LEU A 358 7.35 -4.93 -26.12
CA LEU A 358 7.96 -3.75 -25.54
C LEU A 358 9.39 -3.60 -26.06
N PHE A 359 9.66 -2.50 -26.76
CA PHE A 359 11.01 -2.08 -27.13
C PHE A 359 11.51 -1.06 -26.10
N PRO A 360 12.45 -1.41 -25.22
CA PRO A 360 12.82 -0.53 -24.10
C PRO A 360 13.32 0.86 -24.50
N THR A 361 13.85 1.00 -25.73
CA THR A 361 14.35 2.26 -26.26
C THR A 361 13.22 3.18 -26.73
N PHE A 362 12.04 2.66 -27.06
CA PHE A 362 10.90 3.45 -27.55
C PHE A 362 10.12 4.09 -26.40
N THR A 363 10.79 4.50 -25.32
CA THR A 363 10.16 4.97 -24.07
C THR A 363 9.11 6.04 -24.29
N GLU A 364 9.43 7.08 -25.08
CA GLU A 364 8.51 8.19 -25.37
C GLU A 364 7.22 7.72 -26.07
N ARG A 365 7.30 6.65 -26.88
CA ARG A 365 6.14 6.10 -27.58
C ARG A 365 5.05 5.64 -26.63
N PHE A 366 5.43 4.98 -25.53
CA PHE A 366 4.49 4.38 -24.59
C PHE A 366 3.83 5.38 -23.62
N VAL A 367 4.24 6.65 -23.69
CA VAL A 367 3.59 7.77 -23.01
C VAL A 367 2.34 8.22 -23.78
N ASP A 368 2.44 8.26 -25.11
CA ASP A 368 1.37 8.77 -25.99
C ASP A 368 0.53 7.67 -26.64
N GLU A 369 1.13 6.49 -26.84
CA GLU A 369 0.47 5.31 -27.38
C GLU A 369 0.29 4.23 -26.30
N PRO A 370 -0.93 3.67 -26.15
CA PRO A 370 -1.15 2.62 -25.17
C PRO A 370 -0.45 1.32 -25.59
N PHE A 371 0.29 0.71 -24.66
CA PHE A 371 0.93 -0.59 -24.89
C PHE A 371 -0.05 -1.76 -24.73
N ALA A 372 -1.17 -1.53 -24.03
CA ALA A 372 -2.23 -2.50 -23.84
C ALA A 372 -3.60 -1.81 -23.78
N VAL A 373 -4.64 -2.55 -24.16
CA VAL A 373 -6.04 -2.12 -24.05
C VAL A 373 -6.84 -3.20 -23.36
N ALA A 374 -7.59 -2.82 -22.33
CA ALA A 374 -8.49 -3.71 -21.63
C ALA A 374 -9.95 -3.43 -22.00
N ARG A 375 -10.76 -4.47 -22.12
CA ARG A 375 -12.21 -4.35 -22.09
C ARG A 375 -12.67 -4.47 -20.65
N VAL A 376 -13.36 -3.46 -20.15
CA VAL A 376 -13.79 -3.36 -18.76
C VAL A 376 -15.30 -3.12 -18.70
N VAL A 377 -15.99 -3.93 -17.91
CA VAL A 377 -17.44 -3.80 -17.68
C VAL A 377 -17.70 -3.16 -16.32
N ASN A 378 -18.65 -2.22 -16.26
CA ASN A 378 -19.20 -1.71 -15.01
C ASN A 378 -20.35 -2.61 -14.55
N LEU A 379 -20.20 -3.22 -13.38
CA LEU A 379 -21.18 -4.12 -12.78
C LEU A 379 -22.25 -3.38 -11.96
N SER A 380 -22.05 -2.10 -11.66
CA SER A 380 -22.96 -1.29 -10.83
C SER A 380 -24.06 -0.60 -11.64
N ASP A 381 -25.07 -0.07 -10.92
CA ASP A 381 -26.17 0.74 -11.50
C ASP A 381 -25.84 2.25 -11.56
N LYS A 382 -24.58 2.64 -11.28
CA LYS A 382 -24.11 4.03 -11.27
C LYS A 382 -22.87 4.20 -12.15
N PRO A 383 -22.58 5.41 -12.67
CA PRO A 383 -21.31 5.67 -13.34
C PRO A 383 -20.15 5.45 -12.38
N VAL A 384 -19.08 4.78 -12.85
CA VAL A 384 -17.88 4.51 -12.06
C VAL A 384 -16.67 5.15 -12.73
N SER A 385 -15.94 5.98 -11.99
CA SER A 385 -14.64 6.49 -12.44
C SER A 385 -13.57 5.44 -12.17
N VAL A 386 -12.99 4.90 -13.23
CA VAL A 386 -11.93 3.90 -13.18
C VAL A 386 -10.59 4.58 -13.40
N LYS A 387 -9.64 4.32 -12.50
CA LYS A 387 -8.24 4.70 -12.64
C LYS A 387 -7.42 3.46 -13.01
N PRO A 388 -7.21 3.19 -14.31
CA PRO A 388 -6.37 2.09 -14.76
C PRO A 388 -4.92 2.29 -14.31
N SER A 389 -4.27 1.21 -13.89
CA SER A 389 -2.83 1.24 -13.63
C SER A 389 -2.17 -0.10 -13.91
N SER A 390 -0.87 -0.08 -14.20
CA SER A 390 -0.12 -1.28 -14.54
C SER A 390 1.29 -1.25 -13.98
N LYS A 391 1.87 -2.43 -13.78
CA LYS A 391 3.27 -2.61 -13.42
C LYS A 391 3.87 -3.77 -14.21
N ILE A 392 4.89 -3.47 -15.01
CA ILE A 392 5.69 -4.47 -15.72
C ILE A 392 6.84 -4.90 -14.81
N ASP A 393 6.91 -6.20 -14.52
CA ASP A 393 7.91 -6.77 -13.64
C ASP A 393 9.33 -6.51 -14.18
N LYS A 394 10.26 -6.18 -13.27
CA LYS A 394 11.65 -5.77 -13.52
C LYS A 394 11.87 -4.45 -14.28
N ILE A 395 10.84 -3.91 -14.93
CA ILE A 395 10.94 -2.66 -15.71
C ILE A 395 10.49 -1.45 -14.87
N ASN A 396 9.32 -1.55 -14.25
CA ASN A 396 8.79 -0.46 -13.43
C ASN A 396 9.12 -0.69 -11.95
N SER A 397 9.71 0.32 -11.30
CA SER A 397 9.90 0.33 -9.84
C SER A 397 8.56 0.47 -9.11
N GLU A 398 7.68 1.33 -9.65
CA GLU A 398 6.36 1.67 -9.11
C GLU A 398 5.23 1.31 -10.07
N VAL A 399 3.98 1.46 -9.61
CA VAL A 399 2.79 1.29 -10.45
C VAL A 399 2.58 2.53 -11.31
N ILE A 400 2.43 2.35 -12.62
CA ILE A 400 2.17 3.43 -13.57
C ILE A 400 0.67 3.64 -13.71
N TYR A 401 0.21 4.87 -13.52
CA TYR A 401 -1.20 5.23 -13.62
C TYR A 401 -1.52 5.80 -14.99
N SER A 402 -2.58 5.27 -15.61
CA SER A 402 -3.14 5.78 -16.86
C SER A 402 -4.30 6.75 -16.59
N PRO A 403 -4.72 7.56 -17.59
CA PRO A 403 -5.80 8.52 -17.43
C PRO A 403 -7.10 7.88 -16.93
N ASN A 404 -7.85 8.61 -16.10
CA ASN A 404 -9.14 8.13 -15.59
C ASN A 404 -10.16 7.98 -16.73
N VAL A 405 -10.95 6.91 -16.67
CA VAL A 405 -12.03 6.64 -17.62
C VAL A 405 -13.34 6.51 -16.86
N LEU A 406 -14.36 7.25 -17.28
CA LEU A 406 -15.71 7.15 -16.72
C LEU A 406 -16.48 6.05 -17.46
N VAL A 407 -16.94 5.03 -16.73
CA VAL A 407 -17.70 3.91 -17.29
C VAL A 407 -19.17 4.02 -16.88
N GLN A 408 -20.08 4.06 -17.85
CA GLN A 408 -21.52 4.17 -17.60
C GLN A 408 -22.07 2.89 -16.94
N PRO A 409 -23.22 2.95 -16.23
CA PRO A 409 -23.84 1.79 -15.60
C PRO A 409 -24.03 0.64 -16.57
N LYS A 410 -23.64 -0.59 -16.18
CA LYS A 410 -23.77 -1.83 -16.98
C LYS A 410 -23.07 -1.82 -18.34
N ASP A 411 -22.31 -0.77 -18.67
CA ASP A 411 -21.64 -0.62 -19.96
C ASP A 411 -20.27 -1.31 -19.96
N THR A 412 -19.77 -1.62 -21.16
CA THR A 412 -18.42 -2.16 -21.37
C THR A 412 -17.63 -1.22 -22.26
N VAL A 413 -16.51 -0.71 -21.75
CA VAL A 413 -15.64 0.23 -22.47
C VAL A 413 -14.22 -0.30 -22.63
N SER A 414 -13.52 0.21 -23.64
CA SER A 414 -12.09 -0.04 -23.83
C SER A 414 -11.28 0.98 -23.04
N ILE A 415 -10.39 0.50 -22.18
CA ILE A 415 -9.53 1.31 -21.32
C ILE A 415 -8.07 1.15 -21.76
N PRO A 416 -7.38 2.24 -22.15
CA PRO A 416 -5.97 2.20 -22.53
C PRO A 416 -5.05 2.14 -21.30
N PHE A 417 -3.94 1.42 -21.43
CA PHE A 417 -2.84 1.38 -20.48
C PHE A 417 -1.56 1.92 -21.11
N TYR A 418 -0.95 2.88 -20.42
CA TYR A 418 0.32 3.52 -20.76
C TYR A 418 1.40 3.08 -19.78
N THR A 419 2.65 3.13 -20.22
CA THR A 419 3.79 2.76 -19.38
C THR A 419 4.98 3.67 -19.67
N VAL A 420 5.94 3.67 -18.74
CA VAL A 420 7.20 4.38 -18.91
C VAL A 420 8.32 3.41 -18.56
N VAL A 421 9.29 3.27 -19.47
CA VAL A 421 10.51 2.51 -19.25
C VAL A 421 11.56 3.45 -18.67
N SER A 422 12.18 3.09 -17.54
CA SER A 422 13.26 3.89 -16.96
C SER A 422 14.42 4.00 -17.95
N GLU A 423 15.02 5.18 -18.09
CA GLU A 423 16.22 5.36 -18.92
C GLU A 423 17.37 4.45 -18.49
N SER A 424 17.44 4.13 -17.20
CA SER A 424 18.43 3.23 -16.61
C SER A 424 18.18 1.74 -16.90
N TYR A 425 17.02 1.38 -17.45
CA TYR A 425 16.73 -0.03 -17.76
C TYR A 425 17.50 -0.44 -19.02
N PHE A 426 18.24 -1.54 -18.91
CA PHE A 426 18.98 -2.13 -20.02
C PHE A 426 18.87 -3.65 -19.97
N THR A 427 18.62 -4.27 -21.13
CA THR A 427 18.67 -5.72 -21.30
C THR A 427 19.33 -6.09 -22.62
N ALA A 428 20.31 -6.99 -22.57
CA ALA A 428 21.05 -7.42 -23.76
C ALA A 428 20.25 -8.40 -24.63
N ASN A 429 19.35 -9.18 -24.02
CA ASN A 429 18.60 -10.23 -24.70
C ASN A 429 17.09 -10.03 -24.50
N PRO A 430 16.25 -10.44 -25.46
CA PRO A 430 14.81 -10.48 -25.27
C PRO A 430 14.44 -11.41 -24.10
N GLU A 431 13.49 -10.97 -23.27
CA GLU A 431 12.93 -11.76 -22.18
C GLU A 431 11.41 -11.70 -22.14
N ILE A 432 10.77 -12.77 -21.66
CA ILE A 432 9.35 -12.73 -21.32
C ILE A 432 9.24 -12.18 -19.90
N SER A 433 8.49 -11.09 -19.75
CA SER A 433 8.10 -10.53 -18.46
C SER A 433 6.59 -10.64 -18.26
N PHE A 434 6.12 -10.17 -17.11
CA PHE A 434 4.69 -10.14 -16.76
C PHE A 434 4.26 -8.72 -16.45
N VAL A 435 3.06 -8.39 -16.91
CA VAL A 435 2.39 -7.13 -16.60
C VAL A 435 1.22 -7.40 -15.69
N ASN A 436 1.23 -6.76 -14.53
CA ASN A 436 0.12 -6.75 -13.60
C ASN A 436 -0.74 -5.53 -13.91
N PHE A 437 -2.00 -5.75 -14.30
CA PHE A 437 -2.99 -4.71 -14.57
C PHE A 437 -3.96 -4.59 -13.40
N PHE A 438 -4.32 -3.35 -13.05
CA PHE A 438 -5.18 -3.04 -11.92
C PHE A 438 -6.26 -2.03 -12.33
N LEU A 439 -7.49 -2.26 -11.87
CA LEU A 439 -8.58 -1.27 -11.93
C LEU A 439 -8.80 -0.70 -10.54
N LEU A 440 -8.52 0.59 -10.35
CA LEU A 440 -8.82 1.28 -9.10
C LEU A 440 -10.10 2.10 -9.26
N THR A 441 -10.94 2.11 -8.23
CA THR A 441 -12.13 2.97 -8.14
C THR A 441 -11.98 3.97 -7.00
N GLU A 442 -13.01 4.79 -6.72
CA GLU A 442 -12.97 5.90 -5.75
C GLU A 442 -12.48 5.53 -4.34
N ASN A 443 -12.56 4.23 -3.97
CA ASN A 443 -12.16 3.72 -2.66
C ASN A 443 -10.65 3.45 -2.51
N ARG A 444 -9.82 3.75 -3.51
CA ARG A 444 -8.33 3.61 -3.53
C ARG A 444 -7.79 2.18 -3.40
N ASP A 445 -8.63 1.17 -3.21
CA ASP A 445 -8.27 -0.23 -3.30
C ASP A 445 -8.50 -0.76 -4.73
N THR A 446 -7.74 -1.78 -5.12
CA THR A 446 -7.89 -2.47 -6.41
C THR A 446 -9.20 -3.24 -6.45
N ASP A 447 -10.04 -2.93 -7.44
CA ASP A 447 -11.36 -3.54 -7.65
C ASP A 447 -11.27 -4.83 -8.50
N ASP A 448 -10.33 -4.85 -9.46
CA ASP A 448 -9.95 -6.04 -10.21
C ASP A 448 -8.47 -6.02 -10.61
N GLU A 449 -7.89 -7.20 -10.77
CA GLU A 449 -6.52 -7.38 -11.26
C GLU A 449 -6.42 -8.55 -12.23
N ILE A 450 -5.53 -8.42 -13.21
CA ILE A 450 -5.21 -9.49 -14.15
C ILE A 450 -3.75 -9.39 -14.57
N GLN A 451 -3.10 -10.54 -14.73
CA GLN A 451 -1.72 -10.63 -15.20
C GLN A 451 -1.69 -11.15 -16.64
N LYS A 452 -0.90 -10.54 -17.51
CA LYS A 452 -0.62 -11.04 -18.86
C LYS A 452 0.89 -11.05 -19.12
N PRO A 453 1.39 -12.01 -19.90
CA PRO A 453 2.79 -12.00 -20.34
C PRO A 453 3.01 -10.87 -21.35
N ILE A 454 4.24 -10.34 -21.38
CA ILE A 454 4.71 -9.40 -22.40
C ILE A 454 6.11 -9.80 -22.86
N LEU A 455 6.36 -9.74 -24.16
CA LEU A 455 7.71 -9.86 -24.70
C LEU A 455 8.42 -8.52 -24.56
N VAL A 456 9.54 -8.51 -23.86
CA VAL A 456 10.43 -7.37 -23.73
C VAL A 456 11.64 -7.64 -24.61
N ASN A 457 11.84 -6.84 -25.66
CA ASN A 457 12.98 -7.00 -26.56
C ASN A 457 14.27 -6.49 -25.91
N SER A 458 15.42 -6.80 -26.52
CA SER A 458 16.69 -6.21 -26.09
C SER A 458 16.66 -4.69 -26.26
N SER A 459 17.46 -3.97 -25.48
CA SER A 459 17.54 -2.51 -25.56
C SER A 459 17.98 -2.02 -26.95
N ASN A 460 18.75 -2.81 -27.68
CA ASN A 460 19.19 -2.48 -29.03
C ASN A 460 18.25 -3.03 -30.12
N ALA A 461 17.19 -3.75 -29.78
CA ALA A 461 16.28 -4.28 -30.79
C ALA A 461 15.54 -3.14 -31.49
N TRP A 462 15.47 -3.22 -32.81
CA TRP A 462 14.71 -2.31 -33.66
C TRP A 462 13.62 -3.09 -34.41
N ASP A 463 12.52 -2.43 -34.76
CA ASP A 463 11.37 -3.04 -35.43
C ASP A 463 11.42 -2.88 -36.96
N GLY A 464 12.54 -2.40 -37.50
CA GLY A 464 12.75 -2.16 -38.93
C GLY A 464 12.06 -0.91 -39.47
N GLU A 465 11.34 -0.15 -38.64
CA GLU A 465 10.67 1.09 -39.03
C GLU A 465 11.62 2.28 -38.81
N VAL A 466 12.06 2.94 -39.90
CA VAL A 466 13.06 4.02 -39.83
C VAL A 466 12.58 5.20 -38.97
N SER A 467 11.26 5.39 -38.81
CA SER A 467 10.70 6.42 -37.92
C SER A 467 11.07 6.22 -36.45
N ASN A 468 11.39 4.99 -36.05
CA ASN A 468 11.74 4.66 -34.67
C ASN A 468 13.24 4.80 -34.39
N LEU A 469 14.08 5.00 -35.41
CA LEU A 469 15.51 5.30 -35.22
C LEU A 469 15.73 6.58 -34.38
N ARG A 470 14.79 7.52 -34.41
CA ARG A 470 14.82 8.74 -33.58
C ARG A 470 14.99 8.45 -32.08
N TYR A 471 14.48 7.31 -31.60
CA TYR A 471 14.60 6.93 -30.19
C TYR A 471 16.05 6.55 -29.82
N PHE A 472 16.78 5.96 -30.76
CA PHE A 472 18.20 5.64 -30.58
C PHE A 472 19.06 6.90 -30.66
N VAL A 473 18.71 7.86 -31.51
CA VAL A 473 19.38 9.17 -31.61
C VAL A 473 19.38 9.90 -30.26
N LYS A 474 18.25 9.84 -29.52
CA LYS A 474 18.06 10.53 -28.24
C LYS A 474 18.67 9.81 -27.02
N LYS A 475 18.90 8.49 -27.08
CA LYS A 475 19.26 7.66 -25.91
C LYS A 475 20.55 8.12 -25.19
N ASP A 476 21.52 8.66 -25.94
CA ASP A 476 22.85 9.06 -25.47
C ASP A 476 23.13 10.56 -25.60
N PHE A 477 22.11 11.40 -25.45
CA PHE A 477 22.24 12.83 -25.74
C PHE A 477 23.45 13.50 -25.06
N ASP A 478 23.70 13.22 -23.77
CA ASP A 478 24.82 13.79 -23.01
C ASP A 478 26.19 13.34 -23.54
N PHE A 479 26.31 12.06 -23.90
CA PHE A 479 27.52 11.51 -24.49
C PHE A 479 27.79 12.13 -25.87
N SER A 480 26.76 12.21 -26.71
CA SER A 480 26.84 12.81 -28.04
C SER A 480 27.20 14.29 -27.95
N SER A 481 26.58 15.06 -27.06
CA SER A 481 26.86 16.51 -26.91
C SER A 481 28.29 16.74 -26.43
N THR A 482 28.74 15.96 -25.44
CA THR A 482 30.11 16.08 -24.92
C THR A 482 31.14 15.70 -25.99
N THR A 483 30.87 14.63 -26.73
CA THR A 483 31.75 14.17 -27.81
C THR A 483 31.82 15.18 -28.94
N ALA A 484 30.67 15.67 -29.43
CA ALA A 484 30.61 16.66 -30.49
C ALA A 484 31.34 17.97 -30.11
N LYS A 485 31.09 18.51 -28.91
CA LYS A 485 31.78 19.72 -28.41
C LYS A 485 33.28 19.51 -28.28
N ARG A 486 33.72 18.35 -27.81
CA ARG A 486 35.15 18.01 -27.69
C ARG A 486 35.84 17.98 -29.05
N LEU A 487 35.23 17.34 -30.05
CA LEU A 487 35.77 17.27 -31.40
C LEU A 487 35.83 18.66 -32.04
N LEU A 488 34.76 19.43 -31.96
CA LEU A 488 34.71 20.79 -32.49
C LEU A 488 35.68 21.74 -31.79
N SER A 489 35.96 21.54 -30.50
CA SER A 489 36.93 22.36 -29.77
C SER A 489 38.35 22.27 -30.34
N ALA A 490 38.73 21.16 -30.97
CA ALA A 490 40.02 21.03 -31.65
C ALA A 490 40.13 21.92 -32.90
N HIS A 491 38.98 22.29 -33.47
CA HIS A 491 38.83 23.11 -34.68
C HIS A 491 38.38 24.54 -34.37
N LYS A 492 38.54 25.00 -33.12
CA LYS A 492 38.06 26.31 -32.66
C LYS A 492 38.52 27.48 -33.54
N ASN A 493 39.81 27.52 -33.92
CA ASN A 493 40.34 28.63 -34.71
C ASN A 493 39.71 28.70 -36.11
N GLU A 494 39.40 27.55 -36.72
CA GLU A 494 38.70 27.47 -38.01
C GLU A 494 37.26 27.97 -37.87
N LEU A 495 36.56 27.54 -36.81
CA LEU A 495 35.17 27.91 -36.57
C LEU A 495 34.99 29.38 -36.15
N ASP A 496 35.90 29.94 -35.34
CA ASP A 496 35.85 31.34 -34.87
C ASP A 496 36.12 32.34 -36.01
N THR A 497 36.83 31.93 -37.06
CA THR A 497 37.18 32.79 -38.21
C THR A 497 36.26 32.60 -39.43
N ALA A 498 35.40 31.58 -39.40
CA ALA A 498 34.47 31.27 -40.48
C ALA A 498 33.29 32.26 -40.53
N ASN A 499 32.65 32.35 -41.69
CA ASN A 499 31.37 33.04 -41.82
C ASN A 499 30.32 32.35 -40.92
N SER A 500 29.69 33.11 -40.02
CA SER A 500 28.69 32.59 -39.08
C SER A 500 27.52 31.88 -39.76
N ALA A 501 27.16 32.26 -40.98
CA ALA A 501 26.11 31.59 -41.76
C ALA A 501 26.50 30.15 -42.15
N LEU A 502 27.79 29.84 -42.28
CA LEU A 502 28.30 28.51 -42.68
C LEU A 502 28.56 27.57 -41.50
N LEU A 503 28.28 28.00 -40.27
CA LEU A 503 28.73 27.30 -39.08
C LEU A 503 28.18 25.86 -39.00
N ASN A 504 26.88 25.66 -39.23
CA ASN A 504 26.26 24.32 -39.23
C ASN A 504 26.88 23.41 -40.30
N PHE A 505 27.13 23.93 -41.50
CA PHE A 505 27.76 23.15 -42.58
C PHE A 505 29.19 22.75 -42.24
N LEU A 506 29.99 23.67 -41.69
CA LEU A 506 31.38 23.40 -41.29
C LEU A 506 31.44 22.44 -40.10
N GLN A 507 30.61 22.63 -39.09
CA GLN A 507 30.52 21.72 -37.94
C GLN A 507 30.10 20.31 -38.36
N ALA A 508 29.09 20.18 -39.23
CA ALA A 508 28.67 18.90 -39.79
C ALA A 508 29.80 18.22 -40.55
N LYS A 509 30.52 18.97 -41.39
CA LYS A 509 31.69 18.48 -42.14
C LYS A 509 32.82 18.00 -41.22
N ILE A 510 33.15 18.77 -40.18
CA ILE A 510 34.20 18.39 -39.21
C ILE A 510 33.80 17.11 -38.48
N LEU A 511 32.61 17.07 -37.89
CA LEU A 511 32.13 15.91 -37.14
C LEU A 511 32.06 14.64 -38.00
N PHE A 512 31.61 14.77 -39.26
CA PHE A 512 31.64 13.65 -40.21
C PHE A 512 33.06 13.13 -40.41
N ASN A 513 34.00 14.03 -40.69
CA ASN A 513 35.38 13.63 -40.97
C ASN A 513 36.07 13.03 -39.75
N GLU A 514 35.86 13.58 -38.56
CA GLU A 514 36.46 13.09 -37.31
C GLU A 514 35.95 11.70 -36.89
N ILE A 515 34.67 11.40 -37.18
CA ILE A 515 34.02 10.17 -36.72
C ILE A 515 33.94 9.13 -37.83
N ILE A 516 33.25 9.43 -38.94
CA ILE A 516 32.89 8.44 -39.96
C ILE A 516 34.12 7.91 -40.72
N THR A 517 35.14 8.74 -40.95
CA THR A 517 36.32 8.29 -41.73
C THR A 517 37.14 7.22 -41.02
N GLY A 518 37.03 7.14 -39.68
CA GLY A 518 37.71 6.15 -38.86
C GLY A 518 36.91 4.88 -38.60
N MET A 519 35.68 4.77 -39.13
CA MET A 519 34.76 3.66 -38.83
C MET A 519 34.84 2.52 -39.84
N LEU A 520 34.53 1.30 -39.39
CA LEU A 520 34.39 0.10 -40.23
C LEU A 520 32.91 -0.19 -40.49
N TYR A 521 32.57 -0.48 -41.74
CA TYR A 521 31.24 -1.01 -42.06
C TYR A 521 31.19 -2.49 -41.69
N ILE A 522 30.27 -2.85 -40.79
CA ILE A 522 30.06 -4.22 -40.33
C ILE A 522 28.56 -4.47 -40.37
N ALA A 523 28.11 -5.30 -41.32
CA ALA A 523 26.72 -5.71 -41.40
C ALA A 523 26.34 -6.62 -40.23
N ASP A 524 25.07 -6.53 -39.81
CA ASP A 524 24.53 -7.35 -38.74
C ASP A 524 24.66 -8.87 -39.04
N PRO A 525 25.07 -9.69 -38.05
CA PRO A 525 25.38 -11.11 -38.28
C PRO A 525 24.17 -11.99 -38.62
N LEU A 526 22.92 -11.52 -38.44
CA LEU A 526 21.68 -12.27 -38.74
C LEU A 526 20.53 -11.30 -39.09
N ALA A 527 20.07 -11.31 -40.34
CA ALA A 527 19.01 -10.46 -40.90
C ALA A 527 17.57 -10.71 -40.38
N SER A 528 17.40 -11.19 -39.14
CA SER A 528 16.08 -11.51 -38.57
C SER A 528 15.73 -10.79 -37.28
N ASN A 529 16.68 -10.08 -36.66
CA ASN A 529 16.43 -9.16 -35.55
C ASN A 529 17.36 -7.96 -35.74
N ASP A 530 16.94 -6.97 -36.53
CA ASP A 530 17.75 -5.78 -36.78
C ASP A 530 18.07 -5.09 -35.44
N ARG A 531 19.37 -4.91 -35.19
CA ARG A 531 19.89 -4.36 -33.94
C ARG A 531 20.53 -3.02 -34.26
N VAL A 532 20.09 -1.97 -33.58
CA VAL A 532 20.69 -0.65 -33.70
C VAL A 532 21.58 -0.38 -32.49
N GLN A 533 22.86 -0.13 -32.75
CA GLN A 533 23.83 0.33 -31.77
C GLN A 533 23.49 1.74 -31.30
N PHE A 534 23.66 1.98 -30.00
CA PHE A 534 23.60 3.34 -29.48
C PHE A 534 24.83 4.15 -29.93
N PRO A 535 24.73 5.49 -29.97
CA PRO A 535 25.85 6.35 -30.38
C PRO A 535 27.17 6.06 -29.66
N HIS A 536 27.14 5.78 -28.35
CA HIS A 536 28.36 5.44 -27.61
C HIS A 536 28.96 4.10 -28.04
N GLU A 537 28.12 3.07 -28.27
CA GLU A 537 28.56 1.75 -28.74
C GLU A 537 29.24 1.87 -30.11
N THR A 538 28.62 2.60 -31.05
CA THR A 538 29.14 2.79 -32.41
C THR A 538 30.53 3.45 -32.42
N ILE A 539 30.74 4.46 -31.57
CA ILE A 539 32.04 5.15 -31.43
C ILE A 539 33.07 4.26 -30.74
N ASP A 540 32.67 3.52 -29.70
CA ASP A 540 33.58 2.66 -28.93
C ASP A 540 34.09 1.48 -29.76
N VAL A 541 33.22 0.82 -30.52
CA VAL A 541 33.59 -0.31 -31.40
C VAL A 541 34.19 0.14 -32.73
N LYS A 542 34.07 1.44 -33.05
CA LYS A 542 34.54 2.07 -34.30
C LYS A 542 33.97 1.41 -35.56
N GLY A 543 32.67 1.10 -35.54
CA GLY A 543 32.02 0.49 -36.68
C GLY A 543 30.56 0.15 -36.45
N GLY A 544 29.86 -0.17 -37.53
CA GLY A 544 28.44 -0.48 -37.57
C GLY A 544 27.95 -0.56 -39.01
N ASP A 545 26.67 -0.81 -39.19
CA ASP A 545 26.02 -0.81 -40.50
C ASP A 545 25.41 0.57 -40.85
N CYS A 546 24.45 0.61 -41.78
CA CYS A 546 23.92 1.88 -42.27
C CYS A 546 23.09 2.63 -41.22
N ASP A 547 22.32 1.93 -40.40
CA ASP A 547 21.47 2.49 -39.36
C ASP A 547 22.29 2.88 -38.14
N ASP A 548 23.27 2.07 -37.73
CA ASP A 548 24.22 2.42 -36.67
C ASP A 548 24.93 3.75 -36.95
N LEU A 549 25.55 3.85 -38.14
CA LEU A 549 26.32 5.03 -38.53
C LEU A 549 25.42 6.27 -38.71
N SER A 550 24.21 6.08 -39.23
CA SER A 550 23.24 7.16 -39.40
C SER A 550 22.72 7.67 -38.06
N VAL A 551 22.39 6.78 -37.13
CA VAL A 551 21.97 7.12 -35.76
C VAL A 551 23.08 7.83 -35.01
N CYS A 552 24.31 7.30 -35.07
CA CYS A 552 25.47 7.91 -34.43
C CYS A 552 25.71 9.35 -34.94
N LEU A 553 25.72 9.54 -36.26
CA LEU A 553 25.97 10.87 -36.84
C LEU A 553 24.81 11.84 -36.56
N ALA A 554 23.57 11.39 -36.70
CA ALA A 554 22.40 12.17 -36.35
C ALA A 554 22.45 12.64 -34.88
N SER A 555 22.83 11.74 -33.96
CA SER A 555 22.92 12.07 -32.53
C SER A 555 23.97 13.15 -32.25
N LEU A 556 25.12 13.11 -32.94
CA LEU A 556 26.13 14.15 -32.82
C LEU A 556 25.63 15.50 -33.33
N TYR A 557 24.94 15.52 -34.48
CA TYR A 557 24.40 16.75 -35.08
C TYR A 557 23.28 17.37 -34.23
N GLU A 558 22.29 16.57 -33.84
CA GLU A 558 21.16 17.01 -32.99
C GLU A 558 21.66 17.53 -31.63
N SER A 559 22.68 16.89 -31.04
CA SER A 559 23.23 17.28 -29.73
C SER A 559 23.91 18.66 -29.68
N ILE A 560 24.14 19.29 -30.84
CA ILE A 560 24.67 20.64 -30.99
C ILE A 560 23.70 21.58 -31.73
N GLY A 561 22.47 21.14 -32.00
CA GLY A 561 21.41 21.95 -32.62
C GLY A 561 21.43 21.97 -34.15
N ILE A 562 22.08 21.02 -34.81
CA ILE A 562 21.96 20.81 -36.26
C ILE A 562 20.81 19.83 -36.49
N GLU A 563 19.70 20.32 -37.05
CA GLU A 563 18.54 19.48 -37.34
C GLU A 563 18.88 18.45 -38.42
N THR A 564 18.33 17.25 -38.24
CA THR A 564 18.54 16.10 -39.09
C THR A 564 17.23 15.38 -39.41
N ALA A 565 17.26 14.63 -40.50
CA ALA A 565 16.18 13.75 -40.90
C ALA A 565 16.74 12.50 -41.56
N PHE A 566 16.09 11.37 -41.33
CA PHE A 566 16.41 10.15 -42.06
C PHE A 566 15.72 10.14 -43.42
N VAL A 567 16.39 9.57 -44.42
CA VAL A 567 15.79 9.22 -45.71
C VAL A 567 15.67 7.72 -45.79
N ASP A 568 14.42 7.25 -45.79
CA ASP A 568 14.04 5.85 -45.90
C ASP A 568 13.72 5.53 -47.37
N TYR A 569 14.57 4.73 -48.02
CA TYR A 569 14.38 4.27 -49.39
C TYR A 569 13.68 2.90 -49.38
N ARG A 570 12.37 2.88 -49.66
CA ARG A 570 11.45 1.73 -49.56
C ARG A 570 11.32 0.93 -50.87
N GLY A 571 12.34 0.97 -51.74
CA GLY A 571 12.33 0.30 -53.05
C GLY A 571 12.23 -1.23 -53.00
N ASN A 572 11.96 -1.86 -54.16
CA ASN A 572 11.66 -3.29 -54.34
C ASN A 572 12.79 -4.30 -54.02
N ASP A 573 13.85 -3.90 -53.33
CA ASP A 573 14.94 -4.82 -52.96
C ASP A 573 15.05 -4.95 -51.44
N HIS A 574 15.43 -6.14 -50.97
CA HIS A 574 15.40 -6.54 -49.56
C HIS A 574 16.50 -5.86 -48.70
N SER A 575 17.05 -4.73 -49.17
CA SER A 575 18.05 -3.94 -48.48
C SER A 575 17.50 -2.52 -48.30
N ARG A 576 16.80 -2.30 -47.18
CA ARG A 576 16.45 -0.96 -46.72
C ARG A 576 17.77 -0.25 -46.40
N HIS A 577 18.04 0.85 -47.08
CA HIS A 577 19.18 1.71 -46.79
C HIS A 577 18.67 3.01 -46.21
N VAL A 578 19.20 3.42 -45.05
CA VAL A 578 18.90 4.72 -44.44
C VAL A 578 20.03 5.70 -44.73
N HIS A 579 19.68 6.91 -45.16
CA HIS A 579 20.61 8.03 -45.31
C HIS A 579 20.26 9.14 -44.33
N LEU A 580 21.18 10.09 -44.18
CA LEU A 580 20.97 11.27 -43.35
C LEU A 580 20.82 12.53 -44.22
N LEU A 581 19.85 13.36 -43.90
CA LEU A 581 19.75 14.76 -44.32
C LEU A 581 20.08 15.63 -43.12
N PHE A 582 20.87 16.69 -43.30
CA PHE A 582 21.07 17.69 -42.25
C PHE A 582 20.79 19.11 -42.74
N ASN A 583 20.29 19.95 -41.85
CA ASN A 583 19.94 21.33 -42.11
C ASN A 583 21.15 22.25 -41.92
N THR A 584 21.54 22.95 -42.98
CA THR A 584 22.64 23.93 -42.93
C THR A 584 22.22 25.27 -42.30
N ASN A 585 20.92 25.46 -42.08
CA ASN A 585 20.28 26.71 -41.66
C ASN A 585 20.43 27.89 -42.64
N LEU A 586 20.98 27.65 -43.84
CA LEU A 586 21.03 28.64 -44.92
C LEU A 586 19.67 28.76 -45.61
N SER A 587 19.31 29.98 -46.00
CA SER A 587 18.18 30.20 -46.91
C SER A 587 18.53 29.78 -48.35
N PRO A 588 17.54 29.56 -49.22
CA PRO A 588 17.79 29.25 -50.64
C PRO A 588 18.66 30.28 -51.36
N ALA A 589 18.56 31.56 -51.00
CA ALA A 589 19.39 32.62 -51.57
C ALA A 589 20.87 32.53 -51.17
N GLU A 590 21.17 31.84 -50.07
CA GLU A 590 22.52 31.69 -49.52
C GLU A 590 23.19 30.38 -49.95
N ALA A 591 22.51 29.51 -50.71
CA ALA A 591 23.04 28.22 -51.15
C ALA A 591 24.40 28.32 -51.88
N GLY A 592 24.60 29.43 -52.60
CA GLY A 592 25.85 29.76 -53.30
C GLY A 592 27.09 29.86 -52.40
N LEU A 593 26.91 30.01 -51.08
CA LEU A 593 28.00 29.99 -50.10
C LEU A 593 28.60 28.59 -49.94
N ILE A 594 27.84 27.53 -50.24
CA ILE A 594 28.26 26.13 -50.12
C ILE A 594 28.57 25.53 -51.51
N THR A 595 27.75 25.80 -52.52
CA THR A 595 27.93 25.24 -53.88
C THR A 595 27.19 26.06 -54.94
N GLN A 596 27.72 26.04 -56.17
CA GLN A 596 27.08 26.65 -57.35
C GLN A 596 26.26 25.62 -58.16
N ASN A 597 26.18 24.38 -57.69
CA ASN A 597 25.41 23.32 -58.33
C ASN A 597 24.11 23.08 -57.57
N ASP A 598 22.99 23.53 -58.14
CA ASP A 598 21.65 23.41 -57.54
C ASP A 598 21.18 21.96 -57.35
N LYS A 599 21.87 20.98 -57.94
CA LYS A 599 21.61 19.56 -57.68
C LYS A 599 22.26 19.06 -56.39
N LYS A 600 23.21 19.79 -55.81
CA LYS A 600 23.97 19.35 -54.63
C LYS A 600 23.26 19.60 -53.30
N TYR A 601 22.06 20.17 -53.30
CA TYR A 601 21.29 20.39 -52.08
C TYR A 601 19.79 20.21 -52.32
N TYR A 602 19.03 20.09 -51.24
CA TYR A 602 17.59 19.98 -51.26
C TYR A 602 16.95 21.13 -50.45
N VAL A 603 15.98 21.83 -51.02
CA VAL A 603 15.25 22.89 -50.32
C VAL A 603 14.03 22.29 -49.63
N ARG A 604 13.96 22.45 -48.31
CA ARG A 604 12.79 22.03 -47.52
C ARG A 604 12.62 22.87 -46.27
N LYS A 605 11.44 22.78 -45.66
CA LYS A 605 11.13 23.47 -44.41
C LYS A 605 11.87 22.85 -43.23
N ASN A 606 12.35 23.69 -42.33
CA ASN A 606 12.86 23.31 -41.01
C ASN A 606 11.72 23.16 -39.98
N SER A 607 12.05 22.87 -38.71
CA SER A 607 11.06 22.75 -37.62
C SER A 607 10.23 24.02 -37.38
N LEU A 608 10.74 25.18 -37.79
CA LEU A 608 10.05 26.48 -37.72
C LEU A 608 9.19 26.78 -38.97
N GLY A 609 9.17 25.89 -39.96
CA GLY A 609 8.41 26.06 -41.19
C GLY A 609 9.09 26.96 -42.26
N GLU A 610 10.35 27.32 -42.06
CA GLU A 610 11.14 28.16 -42.97
C GLU A 610 11.88 27.32 -44.01
N GLU A 611 11.91 27.76 -45.27
CA GLU A 611 12.68 27.09 -46.33
C GLU A 611 14.19 27.24 -46.07
N LYS A 612 14.88 26.10 -45.96
CA LYS A 612 16.30 26.01 -45.73
C LYS A 612 16.97 25.03 -46.69
N ILE A 613 18.29 25.14 -46.78
CA ILE A 613 19.15 24.23 -47.53
C ILE A 613 19.50 23.02 -46.67
N TRP A 614 19.11 21.84 -47.17
CA TRP A 614 19.41 20.54 -46.57
C TRP A 614 20.37 19.75 -47.45
N ILE A 615 21.29 19.04 -46.80
CA ILE A 615 22.36 18.30 -47.46
C ILE A 615 22.15 16.80 -47.24
N PRO A 616 21.95 16.00 -48.31
CA PRO A 616 21.90 14.55 -48.19
C PRO A 616 23.32 13.98 -48.05
N LEU A 617 23.49 13.04 -47.14
CA LEU A 617 24.74 12.36 -46.84
C LEU A 617 24.56 10.84 -46.92
N GLU A 618 25.47 10.19 -47.63
CA GLU A 618 25.69 8.74 -47.55
C GLU A 618 26.61 8.46 -46.36
N THR A 619 26.05 8.00 -45.24
CA THR A 619 26.76 7.81 -43.97
C THR A 619 27.71 6.62 -43.99
N THR A 620 27.55 5.71 -44.95
CA THR A 620 28.46 4.56 -45.15
C THR A 620 29.69 4.89 -46.01
N GLU A 621 29.77 6.11 -46.58
CA GLU A 621 30.92 6.57 -47.35
C GLU A 621 32.05 7.09 -46.44
N ARG A 622 33.12 6.30 -46.31
CA ARG A 622 34.15 6.47 -45.26
C ARG A 622 35.37 7.28 -45.69
N SER A 623 35.42 7.80 -46.92
CA SER A 623 36.62 8.53 -47.38
C SER A 623 36.72 9.96 -46.84
N ASN A 624 35.69 10.77 -47.00
CA ASN A 624 35.56 12.12 -46.48
C ASN A 624 34.14 12.66 -46.74
N PHE A 625 33.80 13.75 -46.05
CA PHE A 625 32.52 14.43 -46.17
C PHE A 625 32.14 14.79 -47.62
N THR A 626 33.08 15.26 -48.44
CA THR A 626 32.77 15.70 -49.81
C THR A 626 32.29 14.53 -50.67
N ASN A 627 32.95 13.37 -50.59
CA ASN A 627 32.54 12.19 -51.33
C ASN A 627 31.22 11.61 -50.79
N ALA A 628 31.03 11.61 -49.47
CA ALA A 628 29.79 11.18 -48.83
C ALA A 628 28.60 12.06 -49.23
N TRP A 629 28.83 13.37 -49.36
CA TRP A 629 27.85 14.31 -49.87
C TRP A 629 27.56 14.08 -51.35
N GLU A 630 28.57 13.85 -52.19
CA GLU A 630 28.37 13.57 -53.63
C GLU A 630 27.53 12.31 -53.86
N LYS A 631 27.84 11.21 -53.15
CA LYS A 631 27.06 9.97 -53.21
C LYS A 631 25.66 10.13 -52.64
N GLY A 632 25.53 10.84 -51.52
CA GLY A 632 24.24 11.15 -50.90
C GLY A 632 23.32 11.92 -51.85
N VAL A 633 23.87 12.93 -52.54
CA VAL A 633 23.18 13.70 -53.57
C VAL A 633 22.79 12.84 -54.76
N GLU A 634 23.71 12.03 -55.29
CA GLU A 634 23.46 11.19 -56.46
C GLU A 634 22.27 10.26 -56.22
N LYS A 635 22.27 9.56 -55.08
CA LYS A 635 21.20 8.64 -54.72
C LYS A 635 19.89 9.36 -54.43
N PHE A 636 19.92 10.45 -53.64
CA PHE A 636 18.72 11.23 -53.34
C PHE A 636 18.10 11.83 -54.60
N SER A 637 18.90 12.43 -55.50
CA SER A 637 18.42 12.99 -56.75
C SER A 637 17.77 11.93 -57.63
N ASN A 638 18.41 10.76 -57.76
CA ASN A 638 17.88 9.69 -58.60
C ASN A 638 16.57 9.11 -58.03
N GLU A 639 16.59 8.64 -56.79
CA GLU A 639 15.46 7.90 -56.23
C GLU A 639 14.33 8.82 -55.73
N ALA A 640 14.67 9.91 -55.04
CA ALA A 640 13.69 10.80 -54.42
C ALA A 640 13.06 11.76 -55.45
N LEU A 641 13.86 12.30 -56.38
CA LEU A 641 13.46 13.34 -57.32
C LEU A 641 13.18 12.79 -58.74
N ASP A 642 14.18 12.21 -59.42
CA ASP A 642 14.06 11.80 -60.83
C ASP A 642 13.05 10.65 -61.00
N GLN A 643 13.06 9.69 -60.08
CA GLN A 643 12.07 8.60 -60.04
C GLN A 643 10.76 8.98 -59.34
N LEU A 644 10.64 10.24 -58.88
CA LEU A 644 9.50 10.77 -58.13
C LEU A 644 9.19 9.98 -56.85
N GLY A 645 10.21 9.45 -56.19
CA GLY A 645 10.04 8.56 -55.03
C GLY A 645 9.34 9.21 -53.84
N LEU A 646 9.54 10.51 -53.61
CA LEU A 646 8.82 11.26 -52.57
C LEU A 646 7.31 11.33 -52.84
N ILE A 647 6.90 11.45 -54.11
CA ILE A 647 5.49 11.52 -54.50
C ILE A 647 4.87 10.11 -54.49
N LYS A 648 5.63 9.10 -54.93
CA LYS A 648 5.20 7.70 -55.00
C LYS A 648 5.20 6.99 -53.64
N GLY A 649 5.81 7.59 -52.61
CA GLY A 649 5.98 6.98 -51.29
C GLY A 649 7.05 5.89 -51.25
N THR A 650 7.88 5.75 -52.29
CA THR A 650 9.04 4.84 -52.30
C THR A 650 10.27 5.45 -51.64
N VAL A 651 10.25 6.76 -51.37
CA VAL A 651 11.22 7.46 -50.51
C VAL A 651 10.45 8.28 -49.49
N GLN A 652 10.80 8.15 -48.20
CA GLN A 652 10.20 8.93 -47.12
C GLN A 652 11.29 9.69 -46.36
N ILE A 653 11.03 10.97 -46.10
CA ILE A 653 11.85 11.77 -45.20
C ILE A 653 11.21 11.73 -43.81
N ILE A 654 12.00 11.41 -42.80
CA ILE A 654 11.57 11.15 -41.43
C ILE A 654 12.29 12.13 -40.52
N GLU A 655 11.53 13.02 -39.90
CA GLU A 655 12.04 13.98 -38.94
C GLU A 655 12.46 13.30 -37.63
N ILE A 656 13.55 13.79 -37.05
CA ILE A 656 14.12 13.26 -35.80
C ILE A 656 13.66 14.06 -34.57
N TYR A 657 13.27 15.33 -34.77
CA TYR A 657 12.94 16.29 -33.71
C TYR A 657 11.54 16.08 -33.08
#